data_AF-A0A6A1WXI1-F1
#
_entry.id   AF-A0A6A1WXI1-F1
#
_cell.length_a   1.000
_cell.length_b   1.000
_cell.length_c   1.000
_cell.angle_alpha   90.00
_cell.angle_beta   90.00
_cell.angle_gamma   90.00
#
_symmetry.space_group_name_H-M   'P 1'
#
loop_
_entity.id
_entity.type
_entity.pdbx_description
1 polymer ?
#
loop_
_entity_poly.entity_id
_entity_poly.type
_entity_poly.pdbx_seq_one_letter_code
_entity_poly.pdbx_strand_id
1 'polypeptide(L)'
;MIALGTQGGAVHILDFLGNQVKEFHAHTAAVNDLSFDMEGEYVGSSSDDGSIVINSLFTEEKMKFEYHRPMKAIALDPDYARKTSRRFVTGGLAGHLYYNTKKWLGYRDQVLHSGEGPIHAVKWRTSLIAWANDTGVKVYDTADDQRVTFIERPRGSPRPEVLVPHLVWQDDTLLVIGWGTSVKIASIRTNQHRATNGAYRHLPMSSMNQVDIVASFQTSYFISGVAPFGDSLVVLAYIPGEEDGEKEFSTTIPARQGSAQRPEIRIVSWTNDELSTDALPVHGFEHYKAKDYSLAHAPFSGSSYAGGQWAAGDEPLYYIVSPKDVVIAKPRDAEDHITWLLQHGWHEKALAAVEAGQGRSELLDEVGSRYLDHLIVERKYAEAASLCPKLLRGSGSAWERWVFHFAHLRQLPVLVPYIPTDNPRLRDTAYEVALVALATNPSFHELLLSTIRSWPRVIYSALPVISAIEPQLNTSSMTDVLKEALAQLYIIDGQHEKAFSIYADLMHPEVFDFIDKYNLHDAIREKVVQLMMIDCKRVVPLLIQHRDFVTPSEVVPQLLNASNKCDHRYFLHQYLHSLFEVNPHAGRDFHDMQVELYAEYDPKMLLPFLRSSQHYMLEKAYEICVKRDLLREQVFILGRMGNAKQALAVIIDKLGDIEEAVEFVTIQHDDDLWEELIKQCLHKPEMVGVLLEHTVGNLDPLYIVNMVPDGLEIPRLRDRLVKIITDYRTETSLRHGCNDILKADCVNLLIKYYKEARHGVYLSTEEEEARAKRNEARASQGAEKSSVRTTEVKSKTSRGGSRCCICFDPFSIQNVSVTVFFCCHGYHTTCLMDSTSNVSGKKGSGATFRGPGQQYEYENGDVDDSDDDDASQSGASRMRCILCTTAAT
;
A
#
# COMPACT_ATOMS: atom_id res chain seq x y z
N MET A 1 3.61 -60.26 -3.83
CA MET A 1 4.15 -61.12 -4.92
C MET A 1 3.00 -61.70 -5.70
N ILE A 2 3.22 -61.98 -6.98
CA ILE A 2 2.29 -62.64 -7.91
C ILE A 2 2.91 -63.98 -8.31
N ALA A 3 2.12 -65.05 -8.48
CA ALA A 3 2.60 -66.28 -9.12
C ALA A 3 1.87 -66.49 -10.45
N LEU A 4 2.62 -66.79 -11.51
CA LEU A 4 2.11 -67.14 -12.83
C LEU A 4 2.53 -68.56 -13.19
N GLY A 5 1.55 -69.41 -13.50
CA GLY A 5 1.77 -70.77 -13.99
C GLY A 5 1.69 -70.80 -15.51
N THR A 6 2.64 -71.46 -16.16
CA THR A 6 2.68 -71.55 -17.63
C THR A 6 2.14 -72.87 -18.15
N GLN A 7 1.72 -72.90 -19.42
CA GLN A 7 1.36 -74.13 -20.11
C GLN A 7 2.53 -75.12 -20.25
N GLY A 8 3.78 -74.65 -20.12
CA GLY A 8 4.99 -75.47 -20.14
C GLY A 8 5.41 -76.06 -18.78
N GLY A 9 4.72 -75.73 -17.67
CA GLY A 9 5.01 -76.28 -16.35
C GLY A 9 5.97 -75.45 -15.47
N ALA A 10 6.45 -74.31 -15.97
CA ALA A 10 7.18 -73.32 -15.17
C ALA A 10 6.21 -72.46 -14.33
N VAL A 11 6.65 -72.09 -13.13
CA VAL A 11 5.97 -71.16 -12.21
C VAL A 11 6.90 -69.95 -11.97
N HIS A 12 6.47 -68.77 -12.41
CA HIS A 12 7.20 -67.51 -12.23
C HIS A 12 6.63 -66.77 -11.04
N ILE A 13 7.50 -66.23 -10.17
CA ILE A 13 7.15 -65.35 -9.05
C ILE A 13 7.56 -63.94 -9.43
N LEU A 14 6.61 -63.01 -9.43
CA LEU A 14 6.81 -61.61 -9.75
C LEU A 14 6.60 -60.72 -8.51
N ASP A 15 7.19 -59.53 -8.51
CA ASP A 15 6.74 -58.44 -7.63
C ASP A 15 5.41 -57.85 -8.13
N PHE A 16 4.86 -56.87 -7.42
CA PHE A 16 3.58 -56.25 -7.79
C PHE A 16 3.66 -55.30 -9.01
N LEU A 17 4.87 -55.00 -9.50
CA LEU A 17 5.13 -54.22 -10.71
C LEU A 17 5.38 -55.09 -11.94
N GLY A 18 5.47 -56.43 -11.76
CA GLY A 18 5.68 -57.41 -12.82
C GLY A 18 7.14 -57.85 -13.02
N ASN A 19 8.08 -57.41 -12.18
CA ASN A 19 9.48 -57.86 -12.28
C ASN A 19 9.63 -59.29 -11.76
N GLN A 20 10.36 -60.16 -12.47
CA GLN A 20 10.59 -61.54 -12.03
C GLN A 20 11.55 -61.61 -10.84
N VAL A 21 11.07 -62.18 -9.74
CA VAL A 21 11.80 -62.39 -8.48
C VAL A 21 12.38 -63.80 -8.38
N LYS A 22 11.62 -64.83 -8.77
CA LYS A 22 12.02 -66.24 -8.69
C LYS A 22 11.32 -67.06 -9.78
N GLU A 23 11.90 -68.20 -10.16
CA GLU A 23 11.35 -69.10 -11.16
C GLU A 23 11.51 -70.55 -10.72
N PHE A 24 10.48 -71.35 -10.88
CA PHE A 24 10.48 -72.78 -10.55
C PHE A 24 10.07 -73.60 -11.76
N HIS A 25 10.98 -74.47 -12.21
CA HIS A 25 10.64 -75.57 -13.11
C HIS A 25 9.96 -76.67 -12.27
N ALA A 26 8.67 -76.47 -11.99
CA ALA A 26 7.90 -77.32 -11.08
C ALA A 26 7.40 -78.58 -11.79
N HIS A 27 6.87 -78.43 -13.00
CA HIS A 27 6.06 -79.43 -13.70
C HIS A 27 6.55 -79.70 -15.13
N THR A 28 6.07 -80.79 -15.75
CA THR A 28 6.33 -81.13 -17.16
C THR A 28 5.13 -80.90 -18.09
N ALA A 29 4.05 -80.31 -17.58
CA ALA A 29 2.85 -79.95 -18.33
C ALA A 29 2.17 -78.73 -17.68
N ALA A 30 1.08 -78.26 -18.28
CA ALA A 30 0.39 -77.03 -17.88
C ALA A 30 0.10 -76.96 -16.37
N VAL A 31 0.43 -75.83 -15.76
CA VAL A 31 0.04 -75.49 -14.39
C VAL A 31 -1.42 -75.02 -14.41
N ASN A 32 -2.29 -75.66 -13.64
CA ASN A 32 -3.73 -75.42 -13.65
C ASN A 32 -4.21 -74.45 -12.57
N ASP A 33 -3.64 -74.54 -11.36
CA ASP A 33 -4.00 -73.72 -10.20
C ASP A 33 -2.80 -73.54 -9.28
N LEU A 34 -2.79 -72.42 -8.56
CA LEU A 34 -1.73 -71.95 -7.68
C LEU A 34 -2.32 -71.51 -6.35
N SER A 35 -1.63 -71.79 -5.25
CA SER A 35 -2.00 -71.34 -3.91
C SER A 35 -0.76 -70.94 -3.14
N PHE A 36 -0.75 -69.72 -2.63
CA PHE A 36 0.13 -69.35 -1.51
C PHE A 36 -0.46 -69.84 -0.19
N ASP A 37 0.36 -69.86 0.86
CA ASP A 37 -0.12 -69.79 2.24
C ASP A 37 -0.28 -68.33 2.70
N MET A 38 -0.88 -68.07 3.87
CA MET A 38 -1.28 -66.71 4.28
C MET A 38 -0.10 -65.76 4.43
N GLU A 39 1.06 -66.27 4.85
CA GLU A 39 2.30 -65.51 5.01
C GLU A 39 3.06 -65.33 3.68
N GLY A 40 2.67 -66.06 2.62
CA GLY A 40 3.36 -66.05 1.33
C GLY A 40 4.76 -66.65 1.38
N GLU A 41 5.04 -67.59 2.28
CA GLU A 41 6.34 -68.27 2.36
C GLU A 41 6.44 -69.49 1.43
N TYR A 42 5.30 -70.11 1.11
CA TYR A 42 5.21 -71.29 0.26
C TYR A 42 4.21 -71.08 -0.88
N VAL A 43 4.53 -71.63 -2.05
CA VAL A 43 3.64 -71.69 -3.20
C VAL A 43 3.41 -73.14 -3.61
N GLY A 44 2.15 -73.57 -3.57
CA GLY A 44 1.64 -74.81 -4.11
C GLY A 44 1.20 -74.63 -5.57
N SER A 45 1.52 -75.61 -6.40
CA SER A 45 1.22 -75.67 -7.83
C SER A 45 0.64 -77.04 -8.20
N SER A 46 -0.35 -77.05 -9.09
CA SER A 46 -1.01 -78.26 -9.61
C SER A 46 -0.91 -78.35 -11.12
N SER A 47 -0.75 -79.56 -11.68
CA SER A 47 -0.49 -79.72 -13.11
C SER A 47 -1.17 -80.93 -13.77
N ASP A 48 -1.30 -80.82 -15.10
CA ASP A 48 -1.71 -81.91 -15.98
C ASP A 48 -0.72 -83.07 -16.05
N ASP A 49 0.52 -82.91 -15.55
CA ASP A 49 1.45 -84.03 -15.32
C ASP A 49 0.98 -84.98 -14.20
N GLY A 50 -0.09 -84.62 -13.49
CA GLY A 50 -0.69 -85.41 -12.43
C GLY A 50 0.05 -85.33 -11.09
N SER A 51 0.86 -84.28 -10.91
CA SER A 51 1.55 -84.01 -9.65
C SER A 51 1.14 -82.67 -9.03
N ILE A 52 1.39 -82.58 -7.72
CA ILE A 52 1.38 -81.36 -6.93
C ILE A 52 2.81 -81.06 -6.52
N VAL A 53 3.24 -79.81 -6.68
CA VAL A 53 4.55 -79.34 -6.21
C VAL A 53 4.35 -78.15 -5.28
N ILE A 54 4.98 -78.21 -4.10
CA ILE A 54 5.01 -77.11 -3.13
C ILE A 54 6.46 -76.66 -2.98
N ASN A 55 6.75 -75.39 -3.27
CA ASN A 55 8.08 -74.79 -3.16
C ASN A 55 8.08 -73.71 -2.08
N SER A 56 9.17 -73.61 -1.32
CA SER A 56 9.45 -72.45 -0.49
C SER A 56 9.98 -71.28 -1.34
N LEU A 57 9.53 -70.07 -1.04
CA LEU A 57 10.04 -68.85 -1.67
C LEU A 57 11.38 -68.44 -1.06
N PHE A 58 11.54 -68.61 0.25
CA PHE A 58 12.72 -68.16 1.02
C PHE A 58 13.81 -69.23 1.22
N THR A 59 13.50 -70.51 0.98
CA THR A 59 14.47 -71.62 1.09
C THR A 59 14.53 -72.47 -0.18
N GLU A 60 15.34 -73.53 -0.18
CA GLU A 60 15.40 -74.55 -1.22
C GLU A 60 14.39 -75.70 -1.00
N GLU A 61 13.53 -75.63 0.02
CA GLU A 61 12.55 -76.69 0.30
C GLU A 61 11.55 -76.86 -0.87
N LYS A 62 11.54 -78.05 -1.47
CA LYS A 62 10.63 -78.47 -2.53
C LYS A 62 10.03 -79.85 -2.20
N MET A 63 8.72 -79.96 -2.31
CA MET A 63 7.98 -81.21 -2.14
C MET A 63 7.18 -81.52 -3.40
N LYS A 64 7.17 -82.80 -3.82
CA LYS A 64 6.37 -83.29 -4.95
C LYS A 64 5.50 -84.47 -4.49
N PHE A 65 4.24 -84.46 -4.89
CA PHE A 65 3.26 -85.52 -4.63
C PHE A 65 2.67 -85.96 -5.98
N GLU A 66 2.54 -87.26 -6.22
CA GLU A 66 2.08 -87.80 -7.51
C GLU A 66 0.74 -88.54 -7.36
N TYR A 67 -0.23 -88.17 -8.19
CA TYR A 67 -1.60 -88.67 -8.16
C TYR A 67 -2.02 -89.36 -9.48
N HIS A 68 -1.12 -89.43 -10.47
CA HIS A 68 -1.24 -90.14 -11.75
C HIS A 68 -2.43 -89.78 -12.65
N ARG A 69 -3.21 -88.76 -12.29
CA ARG A 69 -4.28 -88.14 -13.09
C ARG A 69 -4.13 -86.61 -13.02
N PRO A 70 -4.45 -85.87 -14.09
CA PRO A 70 -4.32 -84.42 -14.13
C PRO A 70 -4.95 -83.73 -12.91
N MET A 71 -4.14 -82.94 -12.20
CA MET A 71 -4.53 -82.21 -11.00
C MET A 71 -4.90 -80.78 -11.38
N LYS A 72 -6.14 -80.39 -11.08
CA LYS A 72 -6.74 -79.13 -11.58
C LYS A 72 -6.86 -78.04 -10.52
N ALA A 73 -6.82 -78.38 -9.24
CA ALA A 73 -7.01 -77.43 -8.16
C ALA A 73 -6.13 -77.73 -6.93
N ILE A 74 -5.66 -76.70 -6.25
CA ILE A 74 -4.90 -76.78 -5.00
C ILE A 74 -5.21 -75.62 -4.06
N ALA A 75 -5.31 -75.91 -2.76
CA ALA A 75 -5.24 -74.90 -1.71
C ALA A 75 -4.34 -75.39 -0.56
N LEU A 76 -3.41 -74.55 -0.13
CA LEU A 76 -2.63 -74.80 1.09
C LEU A 76 -3.48 -74.47 2.33
N ASP A 77 -3.16 -75.09 3.47
CA ASP A 77 -3.60 -74.60 4.79
C ASP A 77 -3.12 -73.13 4.93
N PRO A 78 -3.97 -72.18 5.34
CA PRO A 78 -3.55 -70.79 5.50
C PRO A 78 -2.31 -70.63 6.39
N ASP A 79 -2.13 -71.49 7.40
CA ASP A 79 -0.94 -71.52 8.26
C ASP A 79 0.10 -72.58 7.81
N TYR A 80 0.25 -72.83 6.51
CA TYR A 80 1.13 -73.90 6.00
C TYR A 80 2.58 -73.78 6.51
N ALA A 81 3.17 -72.59 6.49
CA ALA A 81 4.48 -72.33 7.07
C ALA A 81 4.56 -72.70 8.57
N ARG A 82 3.56 -72.24 9.33
CA ARG A 82 3.55 -72.24 10.80
C ARG A 82 3.17 -73.61 11.41
N LYS A 83 2.34 -74.41 10.74
CA LYS A 83 1.87 -75.71 11.25
C LYS A 83 2.76 -76.86 10.80
N THR A 84 3.30 -77.62 11.76
CA THR A 84 4.09 -78.84 11.50
C THR A 84 3.33 -79.92 10.72
N SER A 85 1.99 -79.86 10.71
CA SER A 85 1.12 -80.74 9.92
C SER A 85 1.15 -80.48 8.41
N ARG A 86 1.72 -79.36 7.93
CA ARG A 86 1.98 -79.03 6.51
C ARG A 86 0.87 -79.50 5.57
N ARG A 87 -0.36 -79.08 5.84
CA ARG A 87 -1.58 -79.62 5.22
C ARG A 87 -1.91 -78.89 3.92
N PHE A 88 -2.43 -79.62 2.94
CA PHE A 88 -3.00 -79.02 1.74
C PHE A 88 -4.17 -79.88 1.24
N VAL A 89 -5.03 -79.28 0.43
CA VAL A 89 -6.12 -79.96 -0.25
C VAL A 89 -5.95 -79.83 -1.75
N THR A 90 -6.24 -80.89 -2.49
CA THR A 90 -6.11 -80.91 -3.95
C THR A 90 -7.13 -81.83 -4.60
N GLY A 91 -7.44 -81.57 -5.87
CA GLY A 91 -8.30 -82.42 -6.68
C GLY A 91 -8.06 -82.22 -8.17
N GLY A 92 -8.70 -83.06 -8.98
CA GLY A 92 -8.56 -83.03 -10.43
C GLY A 92 -9.49 -84.00 -11.14
N LEU A 93 -9.07 -84.47 -12.32
CA LEU A 93 -9.91 -85.28 -13.22
C LEU A 93 -10.28 -86.67 -12.68
N ALA A 94 -9.64 -87.14 -11.61
CA ALA A 94 -10.04 -88.35 -10.89
C ALA A 94 -11.35 -88.18 -10.09
N GLY A 95 -11.81 -86.94 -9.86
CA GLY A 95 -12.99 -86.65 -9.06
C GLY A 95 -12.84 -86.94 -7.56
N HIS A 96 -11.62 -87.15 -7.09
CA HIS A 96 -11.28 -87.22 -5.67
C HIS A 96 -10.81 -85.86 -5.16
N LEU A 97 -11.25 -85.47 -3.97
CA LEU A 97 -10.67 -84.38 -3.18
C LEU A 97 -9.76 -85.00 -2.10
N TYR A 98 -8.46 -84.88 -2.28
CA TYR A 98 -7.45 -85.36 -1.35
C TYR A 98 -7.09 -84.25 -0.35
N TYR A 99 -7.21 -84.57 0.94
CA TYR A 99 -6.70 -83.77 2.04
C TYR A 99 -5.43 -84.43 2.56
N ASN A 100 -4.30 -83.81 2.26
CA ASN A 100 -2.97 -84.30 2.62
C ASN A 100 -2.54 -83.71 3.96
N THR A 101 -1.95 -84.53 4.83
CA THR A 101 -1.42 -84.11 6.14
C THR A 101 -0.11 -84.81 6.45
N LYS A 102 0.89 -84.04 6.90
CA LYS A 102 2.13 -84.55 7.49
C LYS A 102 1.84 -85.15 8.88
N LYS A 103 2.16 -86.43 9.05
CA LYS A 103 2.21 -87.12 10.34
C LYS A 103 3.65 -87.59 10.59
N TRP A 104 3.90 -88.20 11.75
CA TRP A 104 5.26 -88.64 12.12
C TRP A 104 5.85 -89.71 11.19
N LEU A 105 5.00 -90.49 10.50
CA LEU A 105 5.38 -91.45 9.45
C LEU A 105 5.46 -90.83 8.04
N GLY A 106 5.48 -89.50 7.92
CA GLY A 106 5.42 -88.79 6.66
C GLY A 106 4.00 -88.36 6.27
N TYR A 107 3.81 -88.06 4.99
CA TYR A 107 2.55 -87.54 4.45
C TYR A 107 1.50 -88.64 4.25
N ARG A 108 0.24 -88.30 4.50
CA ARG A 108 -0.91 -89.18 4.28
C ARG A 108 -2.06 -88.41 3.65
N ASP A 109 -2.63 -88.98 2.59
CA ASP A 109 -3.88 -88.53 1.99
C ASP A 109 -5.11 -89.11 2.71
N GLN A 110 -6.14 -88.28 2.83
CA GLN A 110 -7.50 -88.62 3.20
C GLN A 110 -8.42 -88.14 2.07
N VAL A 111 -9.25 -89.03 1.52
CA VAL A 111 -10.26 -88.62 0.52
C VAL A 111 -11.43 -88.02 1.29
N LEU A 112 -11.60 -86.69 1.21
CA LEU A 112 -12.75 -85.99 1.81
C LEU A 112 -14.02 -86.12 0.95
N HIS A 113 -13.84 -86.33 -0.36
CA HIS A 113 -14.94 -86.39 -1.30
C HIS A 113 -14.58 -87.20 -2.56
N SER A 114 -15.55 -87.94 -3.10
CA SER A 114 -15.45 -88.68 -4.35
C SER A 114 -16.83 -88.91 -4.98
N GLY A 115 -16.86 -89.22 -6.29
CA GLY A 115 -18.05 -89.78 -6.97
C GLY A 115 -18.94 -88.78 -7.72
N GLU A 116 -18.64 -87.49 -7.71
CA GLU A 116 -19.48 -86.43 -8.31
C GLU A 116 -18.77 -85.64 -9.43
N GLY A 117 -17.95 -86.33 -10.23
CA GLY A 117 -17.18 -85.73 -11.32
C GLY A 117 -15.88 -85.06 -10.86
N PRO A 118 -15.10 -84.45 -11.79
CA PRO A 118 -13.83 -83.80 -11.48
C PRO A 118 -13.95 -82.67 -10.45
N ILE A 119 -12.85 -82.42 -9.74
CA ILE A 119 -12.71 -81.21 -8.92
C ILE A 119 -12.11 -80.10 -9.80
N HIS A 120 -12.81 -78.99 -9.94
CA HIS A 120 -12.43 -77.89 -10.84
C HIS A 120 -11.79 -76.70 -10.13
N ALA A 121 -12.17 -76.44 -8.88
CA ALA A 121 -11.62 -75.37 -8.05
C ALA A 121 -11.66 -75.78 -6.58
N VAL A 122 -10.66 -75.33 -5.80
CA VAL A 122 -10.65 -75.43 -4.34
C VAL A 122 -9.98 -74.18 -3.75
N LYS A 123 -10.54 -73.63 -2.67
CA LYS A 123 -9.95 -72.50 -1.92
C LYS A 123 -10.18 -72.69 -0.42
N TRP A 124 -9.14 -72.46 0.37
CA TRP A 124 -9.13 -72.64 1.82
C TRP A 124 -9.00 -71.29 2.52
N ARG A 125 -9.88 -71.00 3.48
CA ARG A 125 -9.82 -69.84 4.37
C ARG A 125 -10.09 -70.30 5.80
N THR A 126 -9.31 -69.84 6.77
CA THR A 126 -9.34 -70.31 8.17
C THR A 126 -9.40 -71.85 8.29
N SER A 127 -10.46 -72.44 8.85
CA SER A 127 -10.70 -73.89 8.89
C SER A 127 -11.54 -74.40 7.70
N LEU A 128 -12.12 -73.50 6.90
CA LEU A 128 -13.08 -73.80 5.85
C LEU A 128 -12.40 -74.09 4.51
N ILE A 129 -12.72 -75.26 3.93
CA ILE A 129 -12.35 -75.65 2.57
C ILE A 129 -13.60 -75.58 1.70
N ALA A 130 -13.62 -74.70 0.70
CA ALA A 130 -14.63 -74.66 -0.35
C ALA A 130 -14.10 -75.32 -1.63
N TRP A 131 -14.87 -76.20 -2.26
CA TRP A 131 -14.52 -76.79 -3.57
C TRP A 131 -15.72 -76.91 -4.50
N ALA A 132 -15.43 -76.96 -5.81
CA ALA A 132 -16.42 -77.11 -6.86
C ALA A 132 -16.19 -78.38 -7.69
N ASN A 133 -17.27 -79.12 -7.96
CA ASN A 133 -17.33 -80.29 -8.84
C ASN A 133 -18.53 -80.19 -9.81
N ASP A 134 -18.77 -81.17 -10.68
CA ASP A 134 -19.81 -81.07 -11.73
C ASP A 134 -21.24 -80.79 -11.20
N THR A 135 -21.50 -81.10 -9.92
CA THR A 135 -22.81 -80.94 -9.25
C THR A 135 -22.99 -79.59 -8.54
N GLY A 136 -21.91 -78.87 -8.21
CA GLY A 136 -21.96 -77.60 -7.49
C GLY A 136 -20.80 -77.40 -6.51
N VAL A 137 -21.00 -76.46 -5.56
CA VAL A 137 -20.00 -76.06 -4.57
C VAL A 137 -20.31 -76.68 -3.22
N LYS A 138 -19.28 -77.13 -2.49
CA LYS A 138 -19.40 -77.67 -1.13
C LYS A 138 -18.40 -76.99 -0.22
N VAL A 139 -18.73 -76.88 1.07
CA VAL A 139 -17.82 -76.36 2.10
C VAL A 139 -17.67 -77.40 3.21
N TYR A 140 -16.44 -77.59 3.67
CA TYR A 140 -16.06 -78.50 4.75
C TYR A 140 -15.28 -77.72 5.82
N ASP A 141 -15.59 -77.98 7.08
CA ASP A 141 -14.89 -77.39 8.22
C ASP A 141 -13.88 -78.38 8.79
N THR A 142 -12.60 -78.05 8.68
CA THR A 142 -11.49 -78.87 9.16
C THR A 142 -11.26 -78.77 10.68
N ALA A 143 -11.98 -77.91 11.39
CA ALA A 143 -11.98 -77.87 12.85
C ALA A 143 -12.95 -78.91 13.44
N ASP A 144 -14.16 -79.00 12.86
CA ASP A 144 -15.23 -79.90 13.30
C ASP A 144 -15.31 -81.22 12.48
N ASP A 145 -14.42 -81.40 11.49
CA ASP A 145 -14.34 -82.58 10.60
C ASP A 145 -15.64 -82.87 9.79
N GLN A 146 -16.45 -81.83 9.53
CA GLN A 146 -17.81 -81.96 8.97
C GLN A 146 -18.06 -81.12 7.70
N ARG A 147 -18.95 -81.61 6.82
CA ARG A 147 -19.44 -80.84 5.66
C ARG A 147 -20.50 -79.84 6.11
N VAL A 148 -20.22 -78.56 5.90
CA VAL A 148 -21.04 -77.42 6.33
C VAL A 148 -22.22 -77.16 5.37
N THR A 149 -21.98 -77.18 4.06
CA THR A 149 -23.04 -76.89 3.08
C THR A 149 -22.80 -77.54 1.71
N PHE A 150 -23.85 -77.59 0.91
CA PHE A 150 -23.84 -77.88 -0.52
C PHE A 150 -24.72 -76.84 -1.24
N ILE A 151 -24.14 -76.18 -2.24
CA ILE A 151 -24.77 -75.17 -3.07
C ILE A 151 -24.82 -75.76 -4.49
N GLU A 152 -26.04 -76.07 -4.95
CA GLU A 152 -26.26 -76.67 -6.27
C GLU A 152 -25.72 -75.80 -7.41
N ARG A 153 -25.18 -76.45 -8.44
CA ARG A 153 -24.81 -75.80 -9.70
C ARG A 153 -26.03 -75.10 -10.31
N PRO A 154 -25.93 -73.83 -10.72
CA PRO A 154 -27.04 -73.12 -11.35
C PRO A 154 -27.50 -73.81 -12.65
N ARG A 155 -28.82 -73.89 -12.84
CA ARG A 155 -29.43 -74.49 -14.03
C ARG A 155 -29.09 -73.67 -15.28
N GLY A 156 -28.76 -74.34 -16.37
CA GLY A 156 -28.38 -73.70 -17.63
C GLY A 156 -26.91 -73.25 -17.71
N SER A 157 -26.15 -73.23 -16.61
CA SER A 157 -24.72 -72.86 -16.66
C SER A 157 -23.90 -73.83 -17.52
N PRO A 158 -22.90 -73.35 -18.28
CA PRO A 158 -21.98 -74.17 -19.07
C PRO A 158 -21.33 -75.30 -18.25
N ARG A 159 -20.86 -76.34 -18.94
CA ARG A 159 -20.01 -77.37 -18.31
C ARG A 159 -18.67 -76.74 -17.90
N PRO A 160 -18.07 -77.15 -16.76
CA PRO A 160 -16.76 -76.67 -16.34
C PRO A 160 -15.62 -76.78 -17.38
N GLU A 161 -15.72 -77.75 -18.30
CA GLU A 161 -14.81 -77.91 -19.47
C GLU A 161 -14.78 -76.68 -20.41
N VAL A 162 -15.88 -75.91 -20.42
CA VAL A 162 -16.07 -74.69 -21.24
C VAL A 162 -15.76 -73.44 -20.43
N LEU A 163 -16.21 -73.39 -19.17
CA LEU A 163 -15.96 -72.30 -18.23
C LEU A 163 -15.97 -72.83 -16.80
N VAL A 164 -14.81 -72.75 -16.13
CA VAL A 164 -14.63 -73.21 -14.76
C VAL A 164 -15.40 -72.35 -13.76
N PRO A 165 -15.81 -72.90 -12.60
CA PRO A 165 -16.35 -72.14 -11.50
C PRO A 165 -15.26 -71.37 -10.76
N HIS A 166 -15.53 -70.11 -10.42
CA HIS A 166 -14.63 -69.24 -9.66
C HIS A 166 -15.10 -69.13 -8.21
N LEU A 167 -14.21 -69.44 -7.27
CA LEU A 167 -14.46 -69.36 -5.82
C LEU A 167 -13.50 -68.34 -5.22
N VAL A 168 -14.00 -67.40 -4.43
CA VAL A 168 -13.17 -66.43 -3.69
C VAL A 168 -13.77 -66.16 -2.32
N TRP A 169 -12.92 -66.13 -1.30
CA TRP A 169 -13.30 -65.75 0.06
C TRP A 169 -13.15 -64.23 0.20
N GLN A 170 -14.24 -63.54 0.55
CA GLN A 170 -14.21 -62.11 0.83
C GLN A 170 -13.64 -61.84 2.23
N ASP A 171 -14.06 -62.63 3.21
CA ASP A 171 -13.49 -62.64 4.55
C ASP A 171 -13.58 -64.07 5.15
N ASP A 172 -13.46 -64.18 6.47
CA ASP A 172 -13.50 -65.46 7.18
C ASP A 172 -14.89 -66.11 7.19
N THR A 173 -15.93 -65.42 6.69
CA THR A 173 -17.33 -65.85 6.71
C THR A 173 -18.02 -65.79 5.34
N LEU A 174 -17.60 -64.90 4.44
CA LEU A 174 -18.23 -64.69 3.13
C LEU A 174 -17.50 -65.42 2.00
N LEU A 175 -18.18 -66.37 1.36
CA LEU A 175 -17.74 -67.06 0.15
C LEU A 175 -18.52 -66.55 -1.06
N VAL A 176 -17.81 -65.99 -2.04
CA VAL A 176 -18.38 -65.57 -3.34
C VAL A 176 -18.12 -66.65 -4.38
N ILE A 177 -19.16 -66.99 -5.15
CA ILE A 177 -19.18 -68.06 -6.13
C ILE A 177 -19.64 -67.48 -7.47
N GLY A 178 -18.74 -67.46 -8.45
CA GLY A 178 -19.07 -67.19 -9.86
C GLY A 178 -19.20 -68.50 -10.64
N TRP A 179 -20.35 -68.74 -11.27
CA TRP A 179 -20.58 -69.95 -12.07
C TRP A 179 -21.36 -69.68 -13.35
N GLY A 180 -20.67 -69.66 -14.49
CA GLY A 180 -21.31 -69.40 -15.78
C GLY A 180 -21.73 -67.94 -15.86
N THR A 181 -23.03 -67.68 -15.73
CA THR A 181 -23.62 -66.34 -15.66
C THR A 181 -24.25 -66.05 -14.29
N SER A 182 -24.02 -66.88 -13.26
CA SER A 182 -24.62 -66.67 -11.93
C SER A 182 -23.56 -66.34 -10.89
N VAL A 183 -23.84 -65.33 -10.07
CA VAL A 183 -23.10 -65.04 -8.84
C VAL A 183 -23.96 -65.44 -7.64
N LYS A 184 -23.34 -66.09 -6.65
CA LYS A 184 -23.93 -66.33 -5.32
C LYS A 184 -22.94 -65.93 -4.23
N ILE A 185 -23.43 -65.30 -3.17
CA ILE A 185 -22.66 -64.97 -1.97
C ILE A 185 -23.26 -65.75 -0.81
N ALA A 186 -22.45 -66.60 -0.18
CA ALA A 186 -22.82 -67.41 0.97
C ALA A 186 -22.15 -66.86 2.23
N SER A 187 -22.95 -66.49 3.24
CA SER A 187 -22.46 -66.18 4.58
C SER A 187 -22.45 -67.46 5.42
N ILE A 188 -21.29 -67.79 5.96
CA ILE A 188 -21.01 -69.01 6.72
C ILE A 188 -20.67 -68.60 8.14
N ARG A 189 -21.58 -68.85 9.06
CA ARG A 189 -21.44 -68.50 10.48
C ARG A 189 -20.99 -69.73 11.26
N THR A 190 -19.70 -69.76 11.61
CA THR A 190 -19.15 -70.76 12.52
C THR A 190 -19.44 -70.37 13.96
N ASN A 191 -20.12 -71.24 14.72
CA ASN A 191 -20.58 -70.90 16.06
C ASN A 191 -19.47 -71.10 17.10
N GLN A 192 -18.46 -70.21 17.10
CA GLN A 192 -17.43 -70.20 18.13
C GLN A 192 -18.03 -69.77 19.48
N HIS A 193 -18.46 -70.74 20.28
CA HIS A 193 -18.67 -70.55 21.71
C HIS A 193 -17.34 -70.16 22.38
N ARG A 194 -17.07 -68.84 22.47
CA ARG A 194 -16.13 -68.30 23.45
C ARG A 194 -16.67 -68.64 24.83
N ALA A 195 -16.10 -69.66 25.45
CA ALA A 195 -16.38 -70.03 26.83
C ALA A 195 -15.93 -68.90 27.77
N THR A 196 -16.86 -68.03 28.14
CA THR A 196 -16.73 -67.21 29.34
C THR A 196 -17.21 -68.02 30.54
N ASN A 197 -16.48 -67.96 31.65
CA ASN A 197 -16.70 -68.81 32.82
C ASN A 197 -18.09 -68.55 33.44
N GLY A 198 -19.03 -69.47 33.22
CA GLY A 198 -20.37 -69.48 33.83
C GLY A 198 -20.86 -70.92 33.98
N ALA A 199 -21.00 -71.40 35.22
CA ALA A 199 -21.27 -72.80 35.50
C ALA A 199 -22.76 -73.17 35.33
N TYR A 200 -23.14 -73.62 34.14
CA TYR A 200 -24.37 -74.41 33.91
C TYR A 200 -24.10 -75.60 32.99
N ARG A 201 -24.66 -76.77 33.34
CA ARG A 201 -24.56 -78.03 32.58
C ARG A 201 -25.75 -78.20 31.63
N HIS A 202 -25.56 -79.07 30.62
CA HIS A 202 -26.56 -79.61 29.66
C HIS A 202 -26.91 -78.66 28.51
N LEU A 203 -26.92 -79.03 27.22
CA LEU A 203 -26.76 -80.32 26.51
C LEU A 203 -25.79 -80.19 25.31
N PRO A 204 -25.30 -81.29 24.69
CA PRO A 204 -24.57 -81.21 23.43
C PRO A 204 -25.54 -80.94 22.25
N MET A 205 -25.83 -79.67 21.99
CA MET A 205 -26.31 -79.26 20.67
C MET A 205 -25.12 -79.30 19.69
N SER A 206 -25.31 -79.94 18.54
CA SER A 206 -24.31 -79.98 17.47
C SER A 206 -23.93 -78.56 17.04
N SER A 207 -22.64 -78.32 16.80
CA SER A 207 -22.11 -77.11 16.17
C SER A 207 -22.56 -77.04 14.71
N MET A 208 -23.83 -76.69 14.50
CA MET A 208 -24.38 -76.55 13.16
C MET A 208 -24.02 -75.17 12.62
N ASN A 209 -22.92 -75.12 11.87
CA ASN A 209 -22.52 -73.93 11.12
C ASN A 209 -23.67 -73.50 10.19
N GLN A 210 -24.24 -72.32 10.42
CA GLN A 210 -25.36 -71.82 9.61
C GLN A 210 -24.80 -71.23 8.30
N VAL A 211 -25.45 -71.56 7.17
CA VAL A 211 -25.14 -70.98 5.87
C VAL A 211 -26.37 -70.34 5.26
N ASP A 212 -26.29 -69.03 5.04
CA ASP A 212 -27.33 -68.23 4.38
C ASP A 212 -26.79 -67.71 3.03
N ILE A 213 -27.57 -67.85 1.96
CA ILE A 213 -27.26 -67.19 0.68
C ILE A 213 -27.74 -65.73 0.78
N VAL A 214 -26.81 -64.80 1.02
CA VAL A 214 -27.10 -63.38 1.26
C VAL A 214 -27.30 -62.59 -0.03
N ALA A 215 -26.74 -63.06 -1.14
CA ALA A 215 -27.00 -62.51 -2.48
C ALA A 215 -26.97 -63.61 -3.54
N SER A 216 -27.78 -63.47 -4.60
CA SER A 216 -27.83 -64.40 -5.72
C SER A 216 -28.42 -63.71 -6.95
N PHE A 217 -27.63 -63.56 -8.01
CA PHE A 217 -28.05 -62.88 -9.24
C PHE A 217 -27.53 -63.58 -10.51
N GLN A 218 -27.99 -63.10 -11.67
CA GLN A 218 -27.56 -63.54 -13.00
C GLN A 218 -27.12 -62.35 -13.86
N THR A 219 -26.02 -62.53 -14.57
CA THR A 219 -25.41 -61.57 -15.50
C THR A 219 -25.81 -61.88 -16.95
N SER A 220 -25.72 -60.89 -17.85
CA SER A 220 -25.90 -61.09 -19.30
C SER A 220 -24.66 -61.65 -20.00
N TYR A 221 -23.52 -61.68 -19.30
CA TYR A 221 -22.21 -62.09 -19.78
C TYR A 221 -21.66 -63.26 -18.94
N PHE A 222 -20.67 -63.97 -19.47
CA PHE A 222 -19.98 -65.04 -18.74
C PHE A 222 -18.99 -64.49 -17.72
N ILE A 223 -18.92 -65.12 -16.55
CA ILE A 223 -18.04 -64.77 -15.44
C ILE A 223 -16.73 -65.56 -15.61
N SER A 224 -15.68 -64.88 -16.06
CA SER A 224 -14.31 -65.40 -16.19
C SER A 224 -13.45 -65.16 -14.94
N GLY A 225 -14.04 -64.60 -13.90
CA GLY A 225 -13.37 -64.27 -12.65
C GLY A 225 -14.25 -63.38 -11.78
N VAL A 226 -14.12 -63.54 -10.46
CA VAL A 226 -14.81 -62.69 -9.47
C VAL A 226 -13.86 -62.41 -8.31
N ALA A 227 -13.86 -61.18 -7.80
CA ALA A 227 -13.12 -60.75 -6.63
C ALA A 227 -13.95 -59.73 -5.82
N PRO A 228 -13.76 -59.60 -4.50
CA PRO A 228 -14.41 -58.56 -3.69
C PRO A 228 -13.91 -57.15 -4.01
N PHE A 229 -14.77 -56.15 -3.83
CA PHE A 229 -14.48 -54.71 -3.95
C PHE A 229 -15.25 -53.95 -2.85
N GLY A 230 -14.77 -53.98 -1.60
CA GLY A 230 -15.53 -53.47 -0.45
C GLY A 230 -16.88 -54.17 -0.32
N ASP A 231 -17.97 -53.40 -0.35
CA ASP A 231 -19.36 -53.90 -0.32
C ASP A 231 -19.91 -54.26 -1.73
N SER A 232 -19.06 -54.30 -2.75
CA SER A 232 -19.36 -54.65 -4.14
C SER A 232 -18.42 -55.76 -4.65
N LEU A 233 -18.55 -56.16 -5.90
CA LEU A 233 -17.72 -57.18 -6.54
C LEU A 233 -17.06 -56.65 -7.81
N VAL A 234 -15.78 -57.00 -8.00
CA VAL A 234 -15.14 -57.00 -9.32
C VAL A 234 -15.54 -58.28 -10.05
N VAL A 235 -16.05 -58.14 -11.27
CA VAL A 235 -16.38 -59.27 -12.14
C VAL A 235 -15.65 -59.11 -13.47
N LEU A 236 -14.91 -60.14 -13.87
CA LEU A 236 -14.30 -60.23 -15.19
C LEU A 236 -15.33 -60.80 -16.16
N ALA A 237 -15.91 -59.92 -16.97
CA ALA A 237 -16.97 -60.22 -17.91
C ALA A 237 -16.39 -60.64 -19.27
N TYR A 238 -16.71 -61.87 -19.71
CA TYR A 238 -16.52 -62.30 -21.08
C TYR A 238 -17.86 -62.23 -21.82
N ILE A 239 -17.90 -61.38 -22.85
CA ILE A 239 -19.07 -61.23 -23.73
C ILE A 239 -18.81 -62.03 -25.00
N PRO A 240 -19.57 -63.12 -25.26
CA PRO A 240 -19.52 -63.78 -26.56
C PRO A 240 -20.03 -62.80 -27.62
N GLY A 241 -19.31 -62.65 -28.72
CA GLY A 241 -19.78 -61.90 -29.88
C GLY A 241 -20.89 -62.65 -30.59
N GLU A 242 -21.69 -61.90 -31.35
CA GLU A 242 -22.83 -62.42 -32.08
C GLU A 242 -22.36 -63.38 -33.19
N GLU A 243 -22.81 -64.63 -33.15
CA GLU A 243 -22.73 -65.52 -34.31
C GLU A 243 -23.81 -65.09 -35.29
N ASP A 244 -23.41 -64.40 -36.36
CA ASP A 244 -24.26 -64.08 -37.53
C ASP A 244 -25.03 -65.35 -37.94
N GLY A 245 -26.35 -65.32 -37.80
CA GLY A 245 -27.21 -66.41 -38.25
C GLY A 245 -27.09 -66.62 -39.75
N GLU A 246 -27.06 -67.90 -40.16
CA GLU A 246 -27.16 -68.35 -41.55
C GLU A 246 -26.04 -67.92 -42.51
N LYS A 247 -25.01 -68.78 -42.64
CA LYS A 247 -24.27 -68.93 -43.91
C LYS A 247 -24.21 -70.38 -44.34
N GLU A 248 -24.91 -70.67 -45.44
CA GLU A 248 -24.90 -71.95 -46.13
C GLU A 248 -23.50 -72.33 -46.64
N PHE A 249 -23.36 -73.61 -46.99
CA PHE A 249 -22.17 -74.23 -47.57
C PHE A 249 -21.43 -73.37 -48.61
N SER A 250 -20.17 -73.03 -48.33
CA SER A 250 -19.13 -72.97 -49.37
C SER A 250 -17.80 -73.46 -48.83
N THR A 251 -17.09 -74.22 -49.66
CA THR A 251 -15.87 -74.96 -49.29
C THR A 251 -14.59 -74.12 -49.38
N THR A 252 -13.58 -74.58 -48.65
CA THR A 252 -12.15 -74.17 -48.65
C THR A 252 -11.79 -72.89 -47.88
N ILE A 253 -10.79 -73.04 -47.01
CA ILE A 253 -10.23 -72.11 -46.01
C ILE A 253 -11.15 -71.88 -44.78
N PRO A 254 -10.76 -72.37 -43.58
CA PRO A 254 -11.47 -72.01 -42.35
C PRO A 254 -11.14 -70.58 -41.97
N ALA A 255 -12.08 -69.66 -42.20
CA ALA A 255 -12.00 -68.29 -41.71
C ALA A 255 -12.02 -68.29 -40.17
N ARG A 256 -10.83 -68.16 -39.56
CA ARG A 256 -10.68 -67.90 -38.11
C ARG A 256 -11.03 -66.45 -37.78
N GLN A 257 -12.27 -66.04 -38.05
CA GLN A 257 -12.80 -64.79 -37.52
C GLN A 257 -13.04 -64.98 -36.02
N GLY A 258 -12.34 -64.19 -35.21
CA GLY A 258 -12.49 -64.21 -33.76
C GLY A 258 -13.81 -63.56 -33.36
N SER A 259 -14.70 -64.33 -32.73
CA SER A 259 -16.06 -63.93 -32.36
C SER A 259 -16.20 -63.49 -30.90
N ALA A 260 -15.13 -62.97 -30.28
CA ALA A 260 -15.19 -62.45 -28.91
C ALA A 260 -15.18 -60.92 -28.91
N GLN A 261 -16.04 -60.29 -28.10
CA GLN A 261 -15.87 -58.87 -27.78
C GLN A 261 -14.69 -58.70 -26.82
N ARG A 262 -14.23 -57.46 -26.60
CA ARG A 262 -13.21 -57.19 -25.58
C ARG A 262 -13.74 -57.63 -24.22
N PRO A 263 -12.97 -58.37 -23.41
CA PRO A 263 -13.36 -58.67 -22.04
C PRO A 263 -13.40 -57.36 -21.24
N GLU A 264 -14.30 -57.29 -20.28
CA GLU A 264 -14.52 -56.09 -19.47
C GLU A 264 -14.30 -56.41 -18.00
N ILE A 265 -13.80 -55.42 -17.25
CA ILE A 265 -13.86 -55.44 -15.80
C ILE A 265 -15.06 -54.60 -15.37
N ARG A 266 -15.98 -55.21 -14.61
CA ARG A 266 -17.19 -54.56 -14.11
C ARG A 266 -17.19 -54.53 -12.59
N ILE A 267 -17.57 -53.41 -12.00
CA ILE A 267 -17.87 -53.27 -10.57
C ILE A 267 -19.37 -53.38 -10.42
N VAL A 268 -19.86 -54.38 -9.68
CA VAL A 268 -21.30 -54.65 -9.50
C VAL A 268 -21.69 -54.74 -8.03
N SER A 269 -22.87 -54.23 -7.71
CA SER A 269 -23.48 -54.38 -6.38
C SER A 269 -23.95 -55.83 -6.15
N TRP A 270 -24.28 -56.17 -4.89
CA TRP A 270 -24.90 -57.46 -4.56
C TRP A 270 -26.32 -57.63 -5.14
N THR A 271 -26.94 -56.55 -5.60
CA THR A 271 -28.22 -56.50 -6.33
C THR A 271 -28.05 -56.55 -7.85
N ASN A 272 -26.82 -56.70 -8.36
CA ASN A 272 -26.46 -56.70 -9.79
C ASN A 272 -26.66 -55.33 -10.48
N ASP A 273 -26.55 -54.24 -9.72
CA ASP A 273 -26.45 -52.90 -10.29
C ASP A 273 -25.01 -52.66 -10.75
N GLU A 274 -24.85 -52.18 -11.98
CA GLU A 274 -23.54 -51.89 -12.56
C GLU A 274 -23.07 -50.50 -12.12
N LEU A 275 -21.94 -50.46 -11.40
CA LEU A 275 -21.37 -49.23 -10.82
C LEU A 275 -20.26 -48.64 -11.70
N SER A 276 -19.50 -49.48 -12.40
CA SER A 276 -18.46 -49.08 -13.37
C SER A 276 -18.17 -50.24 -14.32
N THR A 277 -17.84 -49.94 -15.58
CA THR A 277 -17.47 -50.91 -16.61
C THR A 277 -16.32 -50.36 -17.44
N ASP A 278 -15.25 -51.13 -17.58
CA ASP A 278 -14.06 -50.75 -18.34
C ASP A 278 -13.62 -51.91 -19.27
N ALA A 279 -13.52 -51.64 -20.57
CA ALA A 279 -13.08 -52.62 -21.56
C ALA A 279 -11.55 -52.79 -21.54
N LEU A 280 -11.08 -54.02 -21.42
CA LEU A 280 -9.66 -54.30 -21.17
C LEU A 280 -8.80 -54.23 -22.44
N PRO A 281 -7.58 -53.67 -22.36
CA PRO A 281 -6.66 -53.53 -23.49
C PRO A 281 -5.81 -54.80 -23.71
N VAL A 282 -6.45 -55.98 -23.82
CA VAL A 282 -5.78 -57.27 -24.01
C VAL A 282 -5.48 -57.54 -25.50
N HIS A 283 -4.31 -58.08 -25.83
CA HIS A 283 -3.90 -58.42 -27.19
C HIS A 283 -4.47 -59.77 -27.66
N GLY A 284 -5.11 -59.80 -28.84
CA GLY A 284 -5.61 -61.05 -29.43
C GLY A 284 -6.86 -61.61 -28.73
N PHE A 285 -7.58 -60.76 -27.98
CA PHE A 285 -8.80 -61.09 -27.25
C PHE A 285 -9.86 -61.78 -28.13
N GLU A 286 -9.89 -61.47 -29.43
CA GLU A 286 -10.78 -62.01 -30.44
C GLU A 286 -10.65 -63.54 -30.56
N HIS A 287 -9.48 -64.09 -30.24
CA HIS A 287 -9.16 -65.52 -30.33
C HIS A 287 -9.33 -66.28 -29.01
N TYR A 288 -9.59 -65.57 -27.91
CA TYR A 288 -9.69 -66.16 -26.57
C TYR A 288 -11.15 -66.47 -26.20
N LYS A 289 -11.33 -67.43 -25.29
CA LYS A 289 -12.62 -67.85 -24.74
C LYS A 289 -12.67 -67.54 -23.25
N ALA A 290 -13.87 -67.60 -22.65
CA ALA A 290 -14.09 -67.24 -21.25
C ALA A 290 -13.10 -67.91 -20.26
N LYS A 291 -12.73 -69.18 -20.49
CA LYS A 291 -11.79 -69.93 -19.64
C LYS A 291 -10.31 -69.56 -19.82
N ASP A 292 -9.95 -68.82 -20.86
CA ASP A 292 -8.56 -68.44 -21.15
C ASP A 292 -8.15 -67.18 -20.36
N TYR A 293 -9.10 -66.59 -19.64
CA TYR A 293 -8.93 -65.46 -18.74
C TYR A 293 -9.00 -65.90 -17.28
N SER A 294 -8.28 -65.17 -16.41
CA SER A 294 -8.36 -65.35 -14.96
C SER A 294 -8.28 -64.00 -14.23
N LEU A 295 -8.96 -63.90 -13.09
CA LEU A 295 -8.90 -62.75 -12.18
C LEU A 295 -8.28 -63.20 -10.85
N ALA A 296 -7.20 -62.54 -10.45
CA ALA A 296 -6.63 -62.61 -9.11
C ALA A 296 -6.68 -61.21 -8.46
N HIS A 297 -6.48 -61.16 -7.15
CA HIS A 297 -6.41 -59.91 -6.39
C HIS A 297 -5.30 -59.98 -5.33
N ALA A 298 -4.77 -58.83 -4.92
CA ALA A 298 -3.90 -58.75 -3.75
C ALA A 298 -4.68 -59.13 -2.47
N PRO A 299 -4.02 -59.70 -1.43
CA PRO A 299 -4.69 -59.99 -0.17
C PRO A 299 -5.28 -58.72 0.45
N PHE A 300 -6.53 -58.81 0.94
CA PHE A 300 -7.15 -57.70 1.67
C PHE A 300 -6.51 -57.59 3.06
N SER A 301 -5.65 -56.59 3.25
CA SER A 301 -5.05 -56.22 4.52
C SER A 301 -6.02 -55.38 5.36
N GLY A 302 -7.11 -56.01 5.81
CA GLY A 302 -8.07 -55.38 6.69
C GLY A 302 -9.08 -56.38 7.24
N SER A 303 -9.40 -56.27 8.54
CA SER A 303 -10.56 -56.97 9.09
C SER A 303 -11.84 -56.19 8.75
N SER A 304 -12.90 -56.87 8.32
CA SER A 304 -14.19 -56.28 7.91
C SER A 304 -14.94 -55.43 8.96
N TYR A 305 -14.36 -55.22 10.15
CA TYR A 305 -14.93 -54.40 11.23
C TYR A 305 -14.79 -52.88 11.01
N ALA A 306 -14.06 -52.42 9.99
CA ALA A 306 -13.77 -51.01 9.73
C ALA A 306 -14.60 -50.40 8.57
N GLY A 307 -15.90 -50.71 8.49
CA GLY A 307 -16.89 -49.92 7.72
C GLY A 307 -16.52 -49.58 6.27
N GLY A 308 -15.97 -50.52 5.51
CA GLY A 308 -15.60 -50.34 4.10
C GLY A 308 -14.33 -49.50 3.86
N GLN A 309 -13.60 -49.08 4.90
CA GLN A 309 -12.33 -48.38 4.74
C GLN A 309 -11.15 -49.36 4.74
N TRP A 310 -10.38 -49.32 3.66
CA TRP A 310 -9.08 -49.98 3.54
C TRP A 310 -8.16 -49.55 4.68
N ALA A 311 -7.28 -50.45 5.16
CA ALA A 311 -6.23 -50.04 6.07
C ALA A 311 -5.35 -48.99 5.37
N ALA A 312 -4.99 -47.92 6.09
CA ALA A 312 -4.26 -46.80 5.51
C ALA A 312 -2.88 -47.27 5.00
N GLY A 313 -2.76 -47.39 3.67
CA GLY A 313 -1.54 -47.80 2.97
C GLY A 313 -1.74 -48.81 1.84
N ASP A 314 -2.84 -49.59 1.84
CA ASP A 314 -3.02 -50.69 0.89
C ASP A 314 -4.18 -50.45 -0.10
N GLU A 315 -3.82 -50.04 -1.32
CA GLU A 315 -4.74 -50.00 -2.47
C GLU A 315 -5.09 -51.43 -2.93
N PRO A 316 -6.37 -51.76 -3.19
CA PRO A 316 -6.72 -53.07 -3.73
C PRO A 316 -6.24 -53.21 -5.19
N LEU A 317 -5.34 -54.15 -5.44
CA LEU A 317 -4.81 -54.45 -6.78
C LEU A 317 -5.49 -55.69 -7.35
N TYR A 318 -5.95 -55.58 -8.59
CA TYR A 318 -6.56 -56.68 -9.34
C TYR A 318 -5.69 -57.05 -10.54
N TYR A 319 -5.50 -58.35 -10.77
CA TYR A 319 -4.64 -58.90 -11.80
C TYR A 319 -5.48 -59.73 -12.76
N ILE A 320 -5.64 -59.23 -13.98
CA ILE A 320 -6.35 -59.91 -15.06
C ILE A 320 -5.32 -60.56 -15.97
N VAL A 321 -5.33 -61.89 -16.00
CA VAL A 321 -4.40 -62.68 -16.82
C VAL A 321 -5.11 -63.15 -18.08
N SER A 322 -4.46 -62.96 -19.23
CA SER A 322 -4.80 -63.59 -20.51
C SER A 322 -3.65 -64.52 -20.94
N PRO A 323 -3.77 -65.27 -22.05
CA PRO A 323 -2.68 -66.09 -22.57
C PRO A 323 -1.43 -65.32 -23.03
N LYS A 324 -1.46 -63.99 -23.07
CA LYS A 324 -0.32 -63.13 -23.49
C LYS A 324 -0.05 -61.92 -22.60
N ASP A 325 -1.04 -61.43 -21.86
CA ASP A 325 -0.94 -60.19 -21.09
C ASP A 325 -1.31 -60.43 -19.62
N VAL A 326 -0.73 -59.62 -18.74
CA VAL A 326 -1.21 -59.43 -17.37
C VAL A 326 -1.56 -57.96 -17.22
N VAL A 327 -2.85 -57.65 -17.07
CA VAL A 327 -3.35 -56.29 -16.86
C VAL A 327 -3.53 -56.08 -15.36
N ILE A 328 -2.96 -54.99 -14.84
CA ILE A 328 -3.17 -54.54 -13.46
C ILE A 328 -4.30 -53.51 -13.48
N ALA A 329 -5.39 -53.79 -12.76
CA ALA A 329 -6.47 -52.84 -12.54
C ALA A 329 -6.43 -52.30 -11.09
N LYS A 330 -6.67 -51.01 -10.96
CA LYS A 330 -6.72 -50.25 -9.71
C LYS A 330 -8.05 -49.47 -9.63
N PRO A 331 -8.54 -49.13 -8.43
CA PRO A 331 -9.56 -48.09 -8.30
C PRO A 331 -9.03 -46.79 -8.89
N ARG A 332 -9.90 -46.03 -9.57
CA ARG A 332 -9.58 -44.63 -9.93
C ARG A 332 -9.49 -43.82 -8.65
N ASP A 333 -8.42 -43.07 -8.48
CA ASP A 333 -8.32 -42.08 -7.42
C ASP A 333 -8.92 -40.73 -7.86
N ALA A 334 -8.80 -39.72 -6.99
CA ALA A 334 -9.27 -38.38 -7.30
C ALA A 334 -8.36 -37.64 -8.30
N GLU A 335 -7.08 -37.99 -8.39
CA GLU A 335 -6.12 -37.39 -9.34
C GLU A 335 -6.38 -37.90 -10.76
N ASP A 336 -6.74 -39.18 -10.91
CA ASP A 336 -7.31 -39.74 -12.14
C ASP A 336 -8.56 -38.95 -12.57
N HIS A 337 -9.46 -38.64 -11.63
CA HIS A 337 -10.66 -37.85 -11.92
C HIS A 337 -10.32 -36.43 -12.38
N ILE A 338 -9.43 -35.72 -11.66
CA ILE A 338 -8.96 -34.37 -12.03
C ILE A 338 -8.27 -34.40 -13.40
N THR A 339 -7.42 -35.40 -13.66
CA THR A 339 -6.73 -35.59 -14.94
C THR A 339 -7.72 -35.82 -16.08
N TRP A 340 -8.75 -36.66 -15.85
CA TRP A 340 -9.81 -36.91 -16.82
C TRP A 340 -10.62 -35.64 -17.12
N LEU A 341 -10.97 -34.84 -16.11
CA LEU A 341 -11.64 -33.55 -16.28
C LEU A 341 -10.80 -32.57 -17.11
N LEU A 342 -9.49 -32.49 -16.86
CA LEU A 342 -8.55 -31.67 -17.64
C LEU A 342 -8.45 -32.14 -19.10
N GLN A 343 -8.41 -33.45 -19.36
CA GLN A 343 -8.36 -34.00 -20.72
C GLN A 343 -9.62 -33.68 -21.54
N HIS A 344 -10.77 -33.53 -20.88
CA HIS A 344 -12.05 -33.18 -21.52
C HIS A 344 -12.32 -31.66 -21.54
N GLY A 345 -11.34 -30.83 -21.15
CA GLY A 345 -11.46 -29.37 -21.13
C GLY A 345 -12.37 -28.82 -20.02
N TRP A 346 -12.77 -29.63 -19.04
CA TRP A 346 -13.68 -29.21 -17.96
C TRP A 346 -12.91 -28.57 -16.80
N HIS A 347 -12.14 -27.53 -17.12
CA HIS A 347 -11.19 -26.90 -16.22
C HIS A 347 -11.83 -26.35 -14.92
N GLU A 348 -13.03 -25.77 -14.99
CA GLU A 348 -13.77 -25.33 -13.79
C GLU A 348 -14.10 -26.48 -12.84
N LYS A 349 -14.53 -27.63 -13.38
CA LYS A 349 -14.83 -28.83 -12.58
C LYS A 349 -13.55 -29.42 -11.99
N ALA A 350 -12.46 -29.43 -12.76
CA ALA A 350 -11.14 -29.86 -12.27
C ALA A 350 -10.69 -28.99 -11.10
N LEU A 351 -10.82 -27.66 -11.21
CA LEU A 351 -10.51 -26.73 -10.12
C LEU A 351 -11.39 -26.98 -8.89
N ALA A 352 -12.70 -27.12 -9.07
CA ALA A 352 -13.64 -27.40 -7.99
C ALA A 352 -13.35 -28.72 -7.26
N ALA A 353 -12.93 -29.77 -7.98
CA ALA A 353 -12.52 -31.05 -7.40
C ALA A 353 -11.28 -30.90 -6.50
N VAL A 354 -10.24 -30.18 -6.96
CA VAL A 354 -9.05 -29.93 -6.13
C VAL A 354 -9.38 -29.02 -4.94
N GLU A 355 -10.20 -27.98 -5.12
CA GLU A 355 -10.63 -27.08 -4.03
C GLU A 355 -11.51 -27.76 -2.98
N ALA A 356 -12.23 -28.82 -3.35
CA ALA A 356 -12.95 -29.70 -2.42
C ALA A 356 -12.03 -30.66 -1.63
N GLY A 357 -10.70 -30.55 -1.79
CA GLY A 357 -9.72 -31.39 -1.09
C GLY A 357 -9.62 -32.82 -1.64
N GLN A 358 -10.09 -33.06 -2.88
CA GLN A 358 -10.07 -34.40 -3.46
C GLN A 358 -8.66 -34.78 -3.95
N GLY A 359 -7.88 -33.85 -4.48
CA GLY A 359 -6.50 -34.09 -4.97
C GLY A 359 -5.41 -33.45 -4.11
N ARG A 360 -4.15 -33.81 -4.36
CA ARG A 360 -2.98 -33.15 -3.75
C ARG A 360 -2.94 -31.64 -4.02
N SER A 361 -2.43 -30.88 -3.06
CA SER A 361 -2.27 -29.42 -3.14
C SER A 361 -1.47 -28.97 -4.36
N GLU A 362 -0.46 -29.74 -4.76
CA GLU A 362 0.41 -29.45 -5.91
C GLU A 362 -0.36 -29.43 -7.26
N LEU A 363 -1.50 -30.13 -7.35
CA LEU A 363 -2.32 -30.15 -8.57
C LEU A 363 -3.03 -28.82 -8.85
N LEU A 364 -3.16 -27.94 -7.85
CA LEU A 364 -3.75 -26.61 -8.04
C LEU A 364 -2.97 -25.76 -9.04
N ASP A 365 -1.63 -25.80 -8.97
CA ASP A 365 -0.77 -25.03 -9.86
C ASP A 365 -0.85 -25.55 -11.31
N GLU A 366 -0.95 -26.87 -11.51
CA GLU A 366 -1.13 -27.46 -12.83
C GLU A 366 -2.52 -27.18 -13.41
N VAL A 367 -3.59 -27.44 -12.64
CA VAL A 367 -4.97 -27.15 -13.04
C VAL A 367 -5.14 -25.67 -13.36
N GLY A 368 -4.59 -24.79 -12.50
CA GLY A 368 -4.61 -23.35 -12.68
C GLY A 368 -3.87 -22.89 -13.93
N SER A 369 -2.65 -23.41 -14.17
CA SER A 369 -1.90 -23.07 -15.39
C SER A 369 -2.66 -23.53 -16.64
N ARG A 370 -3.09 -24.80 -16.71
CA ARG A 370 -3.83 -25.33 -17.87
C ARG A 370 -5.13 -24.57 -18.14
N TYR A 371 -5.84 -24.13 -17.10
CA TYR A 371 -7.07 -23.34 -17.25
C TYR A 371 -6.77 -21.94 -17.80
N LEU A 372 -5.74 -21.26 -17.28
CA LEU A 372 -5.31 -19.96 -17.81
C LEU A 372 -4.82 -20.10 -19.27
N ASP A 373 -4.02 -21.12 -19.59
CA ASP A 373 -3.57 -21.41 -20.96
C ASP A 373 -4.76 -21.62 -21.91
N HIS A 374 -5.79 -22.36 -21.50
CA HIS A 374 -7.03 -22.55 -22.26
C HIS A 374 -7.75 -21.21 -22.51
N LEU A 375 -7.94 -20.38 -21.48
CA LEU A 375 -8.60 -19.06 -21.63
C LEU A 375 -7.80 -18.10 -22.52
N ILE A 376 -6.46 -18.17 -22.51
CA ILE A 376 -5.59 -17.44 -23.45
C ILE A 376 -5.80 -17.91 -24.89
N VAL A 377 -5.87 -19.22 -25.13
CA VAL A 377 -6.13 -19.80 -26.47
C VAL A 377 -7.50 -19.38 -26.99
N GLU A 378 -8.52 -19.34 -26.12
CA GLU A 378 -9.86 -18.82 -26.44
C GLU A 378 -9.94 -17.28 -26.53
N ARG A 379 -8.83 -16.56 -26.29
CA ARG A 379 -8.72 -15.08 -26.27
C ARG A 379 -9.56 -14.39 -25.20
N LYS A 380 -9.94 -15.09 -24.14
CA LYS A 380 -10.70 -14.59 -22.99
C LYS A 380 -9.80 -13.89 -21.96
N TYR A 381 -9.03 -12.90 -22.41
CA TYR A 381 -7.95 -12.29 -21.62
C TYR A 381 -8.42 -11.65 -20.30
N ALA A 382 -9.59 -11.00 -20.28
CA ALA A 382 -10.13 -10.38 -19.08
C ALA A 382 -10.58 -11.41 -18.03
N GLU A 383 -11.15 -12.54 -18.48
CA GLU A 383 -11.55 -13.65 -17.62
C GLU A 383 -10.32 -14.32 -17.00
N ALA A 384 -9.31 -14.64 -17.83
CA ALA A 384 -8.02 -15.16 -17.37
C ALA A 384 -7.37 -14.24 -16.33
N ALA A 385 -7.31 -12.92 -16.60
CA ALA A 385 -6.75 -11.94 -15.67
C ALA A 385 -7.49 -11.91 -14.32
N SER A 386 -8.83 -11.99 -14.34
CA SER A 386 -9.65 -12.01 -13.11
C SER A 386 -9.46 -13.27 -12.25
N LEU A 387 -9.03 -14.38 -12.86
CA LEU A 387 -8.77 -15.65 -12.19
C LEU A 387 -7.34 -15.76 -11.65
N CYS A 388 -6.39 -14.96 -12.14
CA CYS A 388 -4.99 -14.98 -11.68
C CYS A 388 -4.85 -14.87 -10.13
N PRO A 389 -5.56 -13.99 -9.40
CA PRO A 389 -5.53 -13.98 -7.94
C PRO A 389 -5.92 -15.29 -7.27
N LYS A 390 -6.94 -15.98 -7.81
CA LYS A 390 -7.45 -17.25 -7.27
C LYS A 390 -6.51 -18.43 -7.57
N LEU A 391 -5.92 -18.43 -8.77
CA LEU A 391 -5.13 -19.55 -9.29
C LEU A 391 -3.64 -19.45 -8.94
N LEU A 392 -3.04 -18.27 -8.99
CA LEU A 392 -1.60 -18.06 -8.77
C LEU A 392 -1.27 -17.82 -7.30
N ARG A 393 -2.24 -17.29 -6.52
CA ARG A 393 -2.16 -17.13 -5.05
C ARG A 393 -0.83 -16.50 -4.62
N GLY A 394 -0.12 -17.12 -3.67
CA GLY A 394 1.19 -16.71 -3.15
C GLY A 394 2.40 -17.01 -4.06
N SER A 395 2.21 -17.58 -5.25
CA SER A 395 3.31 -18.02 -6.11
C SER A 395 3.87 -16.87 -6.96
N GLY A 396 4.82 -16.12 -6.40
CA GLY A 396 5.46 -14.98 -7.08
C GLY A 396 6.09 -15.35 -8.44
N SER A 397 6.70 -16.53 -8.55
CA SER A 397 7.28 -17.00 -9.82
C SER A 397 6.22 -17.36 -10.87
N ALA A 398 5.03 -17.79 -10.47
CA ALA A 398 3.91 -18.00 -11.38
C ALA A 398 3.30 -16.67 -11.84
N TRP A 399 3.12 -15.72 -10.92
CA TRP A 399 2.72 -14.35 -11.25
C TRP A 399 3.64 -13.68 -12.27
N GLU A 400 4.95 -13.71 -12.06
CA GLU A 400 5.93 -13.15 -13.00
C GLU A 400 5.83 -13.81 -14.39
N ARG A 401 5.72 -15.14 -14.45
CA ARG A 401 5.54 -15.87 -15.71
C ARG A 401 4.31 -15.37 -16.47
N TRP A 402 3.19 -15.20 -15.78
CA TRP A 402 1.95 -14.70 -16.38
C TRP A 402 2.02 -13.22 -16.76
N VAL A 403 2.69 -12.37 -15.98
CA VAL A 403 2.97 -10.97 -16.36
C VAL A 403 3.74 -10.92 -17.69
N PHE A 404 4.83 -11.68 -17.83
CA PHE A 404 5.58 -11.71 -19.09
C PHE A 404 4.79 -12.35 -20.25
N HIS A 405 3.93 -13.33 -19.98
CA HIS A 405 3.07 -13.95 -21.00
C HIS A 405 2.01 -12.96 -21.53
N PHE A 406 1.30 -12.26 -20.64
CA PHE A 406 0.36 -11.20 -21.01
C PHE A 406 1.07 -10.01 -21.70
N ALA A 407 2.33 -9.71 -21.33
CA ALA A 407 3.17 -8.73 -22.03
C ALA A 407 3.42 -9.14 -23.50
N HIS A 408 3.83 -10.39 -23.74
CA HIS A 408 4.07 -10.93 -25.08
C HIS A 408 2.82 -10.88 -25.97
N LEU A 409 1.64 -11.15 -25.38
CA LEU A 409 0.34 -11.07 -26.04
C LEU A 409 -0.17 -9.63 -26.27
N ARG A 410 0.52 -8.61 -25.74
CA ARG A 410 0.08 -7.20 -25.68
C ARG A 410 -1.26 -7.00 -24.93
N GLN A 411 -1.57 -7.89 -23.99
CA GLN A 411 -2.78 -7.86 -23.16
C GLN A 411 -2.50 -7.53 -21.69
N LEU A 412 -1.26 -7.21 -21.33
CA LEU A 412 -0.88 -6.83 -19.96
C LEU A 412 -1.78 -5.76 -19.30
N PRO A 413 -2.31 -4.74 -20.01
CA PRO A 413 -3.25 -3.78 -19.42
C PRO A 413 -4.47 -4.39 -18.71
N VAL A 414 -4.99 -5.56 -19.14
CA VAL A 414 -6.13 -6.20 -18.44
C VAL A 414 -5.71 -6.92 -17.16
N LEU A 415 -4.43 -7.25 -17.01
CA LEU A 415 -3.89 -7.93 -15.82
C LEU A 415 -3.45 -6.95 -14.73
N VAL A 416 -3.00 -5.73 -15.07
CA VAL A 416 -2.46 -4.75 -14.11
C VAL A 416 -3.33 -4.55 -12.85
N PRO A 417 -4.67 -4.42 -12.93
CA PRO A 417 -5.52 -4.24 -11.74
C PRO A 417 -5.48 -5.40 -10.73
N TYR A 418 -4.99 -6.57 -11.15
CA TYR A 418 -4.92 -7.79 -10.35
C TYR A 418 -3.51 -8.12 -9.86
N ILE A 419 -2.46 -7.43 -10.32
CA ILE A 419 -1.06 -7.73 -9.97
C ILE A 419 -0.85 -7.45 -8.47
N PRO A 420 -0.34 -8.42 -7.68
CA PRO A 420 -0.12 -8.25 -6.25
C PRO A 420 1.08 -7.34 -5.96
N THR A 421 0.96 -6.52 -4.92
CA THR A 421 1.99 -5.54 -4.52
C THR A 421 2.79 -5.96 -3.27
N ASP A 422 2.36 -7.02 -2.56
CA ASP A 422 2.94 -7.41 -1.25
C ASP A 422 2.93 -8.93 -1.00
N ASN A 423 1.77 -9.57 -1.11
CA ASN A 423 1.62 -11.02 -0.88
C ASN A 423 1.05 -11.73 -2.12
N PRO A 424 1.89 -12.17 -3.08
CA PRO A 424 3.36 -12.07 -3.12
C PRO A 424 3.83 -10.77 -3.78
N ARG A 425 4.94 -10.21 -3.29
CA ARG A 425 5.65 -9.10 -3.94
C ARG A 425 6.53 -9.67 -5.04
N LEU A 426 6.37 -9.16 -6.26
CA LEU A 426 7.12 -9.58 -7.44
C LEU A 426 8.47 -8.83 -7.53
N ARG A 427 9.32 -9.22 -8.48
CA ARG A 427 10.48 -8.40 -8.86
C ARG A 427 10.06 -7.07 -9.50
N ASP A 428 10.87 -6.05 -9.29
CA ASP A 428 10.78 -4.71 -9.89
C ASP A 428 10.44 -4.74 -11.38
N THR A 429 11.14 -5.57 -12.14
CA THR A 429 11.00 -5.75 -13.59
C THR A 429 9.56 -6.09 -14.02
N ALA A 430 8.80 -6.83 -13.20
CA ALA A 430 7.42 -7.21 -13.52
C ALA A 430 6.48 -5.99 -13.45
N TYR A 431 6.66 -5.14 -12.44
CA TYR A 431 5.91 -3.89 -12.30
C TYR A 431 6.33 -2.86 -13.36
N GLU A 432 7.63 -2.75 -13.65
CA GLU A 432 8.17 -1.86 -14.68
C GLU A 432 7.61 -2.18 -16.07
N VAL A 433 7.60 -3.47 -16.47
CA VAL A 433 7.01 -3.92 -17.73
C VAL A 433 5.51 -3.64 -17.80
N ALA A 434 4.79 -3.77 -16.68
CA ALA A 434 3.38 -3.40 -16.60
C ALA A 434 3.14 -1.89 -16.82
N LEU A 435 3.92 -1.03 -16.16
CA LEU A 435 3.81 0.43 -16.32
C LEU A 435 4.20 0.87 -17.75
N VAL A 436 5.27 0.31 -18.32
CA VAL A 436 5.69 0.59 -19.72
C VAL A 436 4.63 0.14 -20.73
N ALA A 437 3.96 -0.99 -20.50
CA ALA A 437 2.89 -1.46 -21.38
C ALA A 437 1.67 -0.50 -21.39
N LEU A 438 1.32 0.08 -20.24
CA LEU A 438 0.27 1.10 -20.16
C LEU A 438 0.68 2.44 -20.82
N ALA A 439 1.96 2.82 -20.70
CA ALA A 439 2.53 4.04 -21.27
C ALA A 439 2.69 4.03 -22.81
N THR A 440 2.45 2.88 -23.45
CA THR A 440 2.63 2.71 -24.92
C THR A 440 1.37 3.06 -25.71
N ASN A 441 0.19 3.14 -25.08
CA ASN A 441 -1.08 3.37 -25.77
C ASN A 441 -1.96 4.41 -25.04
N PRO A 442 -2.36 5.51 -25.70
CA PRO A 442 -3.20 6.57 -25.14
C PRO A 442 -4.47 6.11 -24.42
N SER A 443 -5.08 4.98 -24.82
CA SER A 443 -6.28 4.46 -24.15
C SER A 443 -6.04 4.00 -22.70
N PHE A 444 -4.78 3.81 -22.28
CA PHE A 444 -4.43 3.29 -20.96
C PHE A 444 -3.72 4.32 -20.06
N HIS A 445 -3.59 5.58 -20.47
CA HIS A 445 -2.89 6.60 -19.67
C HIS A 445 -3.58 6.92 -18.33
N GLU A 446 -4.91 6.86 -18.27
CA GLU A 446 -5.67 6.97 -17.01
C GLU A 446 -5.40 5.77 -16.08
N LEU A 447 -5.27 4.57 -16.64
CA LEU A 447 -4.90 3.38 -15.89
C LEU A 447 -3.45 3.49 -15.39
N LEU A 448 -2.52 4.00 -16.21
CA LEU A 448 -1.14 4.28 -15.79
C LEU A 448 -1.08 5.25 -14.60
N LEU A 449 -1.76 6.40 -14.68
CA LEU A 449 -1.75 7.42 -13.63
C LEU A 449 -2.35 6.88 -12.32
N SER A 450 -3.47 6.16 -12.41
CA SER A 450 -4.10 5.53 -11.23
C SER A 450 -3.28 4.38 -10.66
N THR A 451 -2.58 3.59 -11.49
CA THR A 451 -1.61 2.58 -11.03
C THR A 451 -0.42 3.23 -10.32
N ILE A 452 0.21 4.27 -10.87
CA ILE A 452 1.34 4.97 -10.23
C ILE A 452 0.95 5.57 -8.88
N ARG A 453 -0.28 6.10 -8.76
CA ARG A 453 -0.82 6.66 -7.50
C ARG A 453 -1.17 5.59 -6.46
N SER A 454 -1.47 4.35 -6.85
CA SER A 454 -1.92 3.28 -5.95
C SER A 454 -0.82 2.28 -5.57
N TRP A 455 0.14 2.02 -6.44
CA TRP A 455 1.24 1.09 -6.18
C TRP A 455 2.28 1.69 -5.22
N PRO A 456 2.71 0.96 -4.17
CA PRO A 456 3.77 1.42 -3.27
C PRO A 456 5.07 1.71 -4.03
N ARG A 457 5.58 2.94 -3.91
CA ARG A 457 6.75 3.49 -4.63
C ARG A 457 8.04 2.66 -4.51
N VAL A 458 8.12 1.75 -3.53
CA VAL A 458 9.29 0.91 -3.26
C VAL A 458 9.32 -0.40 -4.04
N ILE A 459 8.28 -0.73 -4.84
CA ILE A 459 8.19 -2.02 -5.54
C ILE A 459 8.74 -2.00 -6.98
N TYR A 460 8.98 -0.83 -7.56
CA TYR A 460 9.49 -0.65 -8.92
C TYR A 460 10.50 0.50 -9.00
N SER A 461 11.42 0.48 -9.96
CA SER A 461 12.24 1.65 -10.30
C SER A 461 11.48 2.58 -11.25
N ALA A 462 11.54 3.89 -11.02
CA ALA A 462 10.92 4.87 -11.90
C ALA A 462 11.70 5.04 -13.22
N LEU A 463 13.04 4.89 -13.20
CA LEU A 463 13.92 5.17 -14.35
C LEU A 463 13.54 4.41 -15.64
N PRO A 464 13.27 3.08 -15.65
CA PRO A 464 12.91 2.37 -16.87
C PRO A 464 11.60 2.87 -17.49
N VAL A 465 10.64 3.25 -16.64
CA VAL A 465 9.34 3.79 -17.07
C VAL A 465 9.51 5.21 -17.62
N ILE A 466 10.31 6.06 -16.95
CA ILE A 466 10.69 7.40 -17.42
C ILE A 466 11.35 7.31 -18.80
N SER A 467 12.35 6.44 -18.97
CA SER A 467 13.05 6.26 -20.26
C SER A 467 12.16 5.75 -21.40
N ALA A 468 11.03 5.09 -21.10
CA ALA A 468 10.04 4.70 -22.11
C ALA A 468 9.04 5.84 -22.47
N ILE A 469 8.87 6.82 -21.59
CA ILE A 469 7.94 7.95 -21.78
C ILE A 469 8.66 9.19 -22.32
N GLU A 470 9.87 9.52 -21.86
CA GLU A 470 10.63 10.71 -22.30
C GLU A 470 10.70 10.87 -23.84
N PRO A 471 10.94 9.83 -24.67
CA PRO A 471 10.95 9.96 -26.13
C PRO A 471 9.61 10.41 -26.74
N GLN A 472 8.50 10.23 -26.02
CA GLN A 472 7.15 10.58 -26.50
C GLN A 472 6.81 12.06 -26.29
N LEU A 473 7.57 12.82 -25.48
CA LEU A 473 7.27 14.21 -25.07
C LEU A 473 6.85 15.16 -26.20
N ASN A 474 7.43 14.99 -27.40
CA ASN A 474 7.19 15.84 -28.58
C ASN A 474 6.28 15.19 -29.63
N THR A 475 5.57 14.11 -29.29
CA THR A 475 4.77 13.30 -30.20
C THR A 475 3.27 13.41 -29.90
N SER A 476 2.42 13.06 -30.87
CA SER A 476 0.96 13.11 -30.71
C SER A 476 0.38 12.08 -29.75
N SER A 477 1.16 11.13 -29.23
CA SER A 477 0.72 10.24 -28.13
C SER A 477 0.80 10.91 -26.76
N MET A 478 1.46 12.07 -26.62
CA MET A 478 1.67 12.73 -25.33
C MET A 478 0.42 13.47 -24.83
N THR A 479 -0.51 12.71 -24.23
CA THR A 479 -1.68 13.27 -23.53
C THR A 479 -1.27 13.97 -22.23
N ASP A 480 -2.10 14.90 -21.76
CA ASP A 480 -1.85 15.59 -20.49
C ASP A 480 -1.83 14.64 -19.28
N VAL A 481 -2.62 13.55 -19.34
CA VAL A 481 -2.60 12.45 -18.35
C VAL A 481 -1.24 11.74 -18.33
N LEU A 482 -0.60 11.53 -19.49
CA LEU A 482 0.74 10.93 -19.56
C LEU A 482 1.82 11.89 -19.06
N LYS A 483 1.68 13.20 -19.31
CA LYS A 483 2.54 14.22 -18.71
C LYS A 483 2.42 14.19 -17.18
N GLU A 484 1.21 14.10 -16.65
CA GLU A 484 1.00 14.02 -15.19
C GLU A 484 1.60 12.74 -14.59
N ALA A 485 1.41 11.59 -15.27
CA ALA A 485 2.06 10.33 -14.89
C ALA A 485 3.59 10.43 -14.89
N LEU A 486 4.18 11.09 -15.90
CA LEU A 486 5.62 11.36 -15.96
C LEU A 486 6.10 12.28 -14.82
N ALA A 487 5.32 13.32 -14.47
CA ALA A 487 5.63 14.18 -13.33
C ALA A 487 5.61 13.40 -12.00
N GLN A 488 4.63 12.51 -11.80
CA GLN A 488 4.60 11.61 -10.63
C GLN A 488 5.83 10.69 -10.59
N LEU A 489 6.26 10.13 -11.73
CA LEU A 489 7.46 9.30 -11.82
C LEU A 489 8.74 10.09 -11.49
N TYR A 490 8.89 11.32 -12.00
CA TYR A 490 10.01 12.19 -11.61
C TYR A 490 10.02 12.52 -10.11
N ILE A 491 8.87 12.66 -9.45
CA ILE A 491 8.80 12.83 -7.99
C ILE A 491 9.26 11.59 -7.24
N ILE A 492 8.98 10.40 -7.77
CA ILE A 492 9.44 9.13 -7.19
C ILE A 492 10.96 8.97 -7.35
N ASP A 493 11.51 9.41 -8.49
CA ASP A 493 12.94 9.36 -8.80
C ASP A 493 13.77 10.48 -8.13
N GLY A 494 13.12 11.53 -7.62
CA GLY A 494 13.79 12.70 -7.02
C GLY A 494 14.12 13.84 -8.01
N GLN A 495 13.74 13.73 -9.28
CA GLN A 495 13.93 14.75 -10.31
C GLN A 495 12.88 15.89 -10.21
N HIS A 496 12.85 16.57 -9.06
CA HIS A 496 11.78 17.52 -8.71
C HIS A 496 11.66 18.72 -9.68
N GLU A 497 12.76 19.21 -10.25
CA GLU A 497 12.75 20.30 -11.25
C GLU A 497 11.98 19.92 -12.53
N LYS A 498 12.19 18.69 -13.05
CA LYS A 498 11.47 18.21 -14.23
C LYS A 498 9.97 18.01 -13.93
N ALA A 499 9.64 17.50 -12.74
CA ALA A 499 8.26 17.37 -12.30
C ALA A 499 7.55 18.73 -12.21
N PHE A 500 8.22 19.73 -11.61
CA PHE A 500 7.75 21.11 -11.54
C PHE A 500 7.51 21.70 -12.94
N SER A 501 8.46 21.54 -13.87
CA SER A 501 8.35 22.06 -15.23
C SER A 501 7.10 21.54 -15.94
N ILE A 502 6.77 20.26 -15.76
CA ILE A 502 5.53 19.65 -16.27
C ILE A 502 4.28 20.18 -15.56
N TYR A 503 4.27 20.27 -14.22
CA TYR A 503 3.12 20.80 -13.49
C TYR A 503 2.81 22.26 -13.82
N ALA A 504 3.84 23.08 -14.09
CA ALA A 504 3.67 24.44 -14.58
C ALA A 504 3.05 24.47 -15.99
N ASP A 505 3.50 23.60 -16.91
CA ASP A 505 2.94 23.51 -18.27
C ASP A 505 1.52 22.89 -18.29
N LEU A 506 1.18 22.05 -17.32
CA LEU A 506 -0.16 21.51 -17.07
C LEU A 506 -1.08 22.47 -16.29
N MET A 507 -0.60 23.65 -15.90
CA MET A 507 -1.36 24.67 -15.17
C MET A 507 -1.93 24.18 -13.81
N HIS A 508 -1.23 23.27 -13.13
CA HIS A 508 -1.74 22.65 -11.90
C HIS A 508 -1.68 23.62 -10.71
N PRO A 509 -2.79 23.90 -9.99
CA PRO A 509 -2.83 24.94 -8.95
C PRO A 509 -1.96 24.64 -7.72
N GLU A 510 -1.73 23.36 -7.40
CA GLU A 510 -0.87 22.93 -6.28
C GLU A 510 0.63 23.11 -6.56
N VAL A 511 1.03 23.61 -7.74
CA VAL A 511 2.44 23.81 -8.11
C VAL A 511 3.18 24.75 -7.16
N PHE A 512 2.48 25.70 -6.53
CA PHE A 512 3.07 26.60 -5.53
C PHE A 512 3.46 25.85 -4.25
N ASP A 513 2.59 24.98 -3.76
CA ASP A 513 2.87 24.16 -2.57
C ASP A 513 3.99 23.13 -2.88
N PHE A 514 4.13 22.73 -4.15
CA PHE A 514 5.24 21.92 -4.64
C PHE A 514 6.57 22.69 -4.69
N ILE A 515 6.59 23.95 -5.14
CA ILE A 515 7.78 24.82 -5.11
C ILE A 515 8.31 24.93 -3.69
N ASP A 516 7.46 25.30 -2.73
CA ASP A 516 7.85 25.54 -1.33
C ASP A 516 8.35 24.25 -0.66
N LYS A 517 7.69 23.11 -0.94
CA LYS A 517 8.06 21.80 -0.37
C LYS A 517 9.43 21.30 -0.84
N TYR A 518 9.83 21.61 -2.07
CA TYR A 518 11.07 21.13 -2.68
C TYR A 518 12.12 22.25 -2.89
N ASN A 519 11.86 23.47 -2.38
CA ASN A 519 12.75 24.63 -2.44
C ASN A 519 13.18 25.02 -3.88
N LEU A 520 12.26 24.90 -4.86
CA LEU A 520 12.53 25.02 -6.30
C LEU A 520 12.54 26.47 -6.82
N HIS A 521 13.02 27.43 -6.01
CA HIS A 521 12.85 28.86 -6.30
C HIS A 521 13.62 29.36 -7.54
N ASP A 522 14.73 28.72 -7.93
CA ASP A 522 15.45 29.07 -9.17
C ASP A 522 14.73 28.56 -10.43
N ALA A 523 14.08 27.39 -10.35
CA ALA A 523 13.32 26.81 -11.47
C ALA A 523 12.13 27.69 -11.91
N ILE A 524 11.63 28.57 -11.03
CA ILE A 524 10.62 29.59 -11.34
C ILE A 524 11.04 30.44 -12.54
N ARG A 525 12.34 30.71 -12.73
CA ARG A 525 12.90 31.59 -13.76
C ARG A 525 12.40 31.28 -15.17
N GLU A 526 12.22 30.01 -15.53
CA GLU A 526 11.80 29.60 -16.87
C GLU A 526 10.27 29.49 -17.07
N LYS A 527 9.48 29.58 -15.98
CA LYS A 527 8.03 29.32 -15.97
C LYS A 527 7.20 30.49 -15.42
N VAL A 528 7.77 31.70 -15.36
CA VAL A 528 7.12 32.90 -14.80
C VAL A 528 5.75 33.16 -15.43
N VAL A 529 5.64 33.03 -16.75
CA VAL A 529 4.39 33.27 -17.50
C VAL A 529 3.30 32.26 -17.12
N GLN A 530 3.64 30.98 -17.08
CA GLN A 530 2.72 29.90 -16.67
C GLN A 530 2.22 30.14 -15.24
N LEU A 531 3.12 30.38 -14.29
CA LEU A 531 2.76 30.61 -12.88
C LEU A 531 1.88 31.85 -12.70
N MET A 532 2.14 32.93 -13.43
CA MET A 532 1.28 34.13 -13.46
C MET A 532 -0.13 33.84 -13.99
N MET A 533 -0.25 32.94 -14.97
CA MET A 533 -1.54 32.49 -15.49
C MET A 533 -2.28 31.53 -14.55
N ILE A 534 -1.58 30.81 -13.66
CA ILE A 534 -2.20 29.94 -12.64
C ILE A 534 -2.74 30.81 -11.48
N ASP A 535 -1.86 31.58 -10.83
CA ASP A 535 -2.24 32.50 -9.74
C ASP A 535 -1.25 33.66 -9.62
N CYS A 536 -1.62 34.80 -10.20
CA CYS A 536 -0.83 36.03 -10.13
C CYS A 536 -0.67 36.56 -8.69
N LYS A 537 -1.61 36.28 -7.77
CA LYS A 537 -1.56 36.77 -6.38
C LYS A 537 -0.62 35.95 -5.52
N ARG A 538 -0.43 34.65 -5.81
CA ARG A 538 0.57 33.80 -5.14
C ARG A 538 1.98 33.99 -5.72
N VAL A 539 2.12 34.09 -7.05
CA VAL A 539 3.45 34.17 -7.67
C VAL A 539 4.14 35.52 -7.49
N VAL A 540 3.40 36.64 -7.48
CA VAL A 540 4.01 37.98 -7.36
C VAL A 540 4.79 38.15 -6.04
N PRO A 541 4.24 37.81 -4.86
CA PRO A 541 5.00 37.77 -3.61
C PRO A 541 6.24 36.85 -3.67
N LEU A 542 6.13 35.66 -4.27
CA LEU A 542 7.26 34.73 -4.39
C LEU A 542 8.40 35.32 -5.24
N LEU A 543 8.10 35.91 -6.39
CA LEU A 543 9.09 36.60 -7.23
C LEU A 543 9.71 37.82 -6.52
N ILE A 544 8.95 38.47 -5.64
CA ILE A 544 9.41 39.61 -4.83
C ILE A 544 10.27 39.18 -3.64
N GLN A 545 10.01 38.02 -3.04
CA GLN A 545 10.81 37.46 -1.96
C GLN A 545 12.13 36.85 -2.46
N HIS A 546 12.12 36.27 -3.66
CA HIS A 546 13.25 35.56 -4.27
C HIS A 546 13.92 36.34 -5.43
N ARG A 547 14.01 37.68 -5.29
CA ARG A 547 14.61 38.61 -6.29
C ARG A 547 16.05 38.28 -6.68
N ASP A 548 16.81 37.61 -5.81
CA ASP A 548 18.18 37.18 -6.06
C ASP A 548 18.26 36.07 -7.13
N PHE A 549 17.18 35.30 -7.30
CA PHE A 549 17.06 34.24 -8.30
C PHE A 549 16.42 34.76 -9.59
N VAL A 550 15.32 35.51 -9.49
CA VAL A 550 14.58 36.03 -10.67
C VAL A 550 14.47 37.54 -10.60
N THR A 551 15.23 38.22 -11.47
CA THR A 551 15.32 39.69 -11.47
C THR A 551 14.13 40.35 -12.19
N PRO A 552 13.76 41.61 -11.86
CA PRO A 552 12.76 42.36 -12.63
C PRO A 552 13.10 42.46 -14.13
N SER A 553 14.39 42.52 -14.46
CA SER A 553 14.93 42.47 -15.83
C SER A 553 14.70 41.16 -16.58
N GLU A 554 14.35 40.07 -15.88
CA GLU A 554 13.96 38.79 -16.50
C GLU A 554 12.43 38.63 -16.53
N VAL A 555 11.73 39.02 -15.45
CA VAL A 555 10.26 38.94 -15.36
C VAL A 555 9.58 39.79 -16.42
N VAL A 556 9.98 41.06 -16.57
CA VAL A 556 9.29 42.00 -17.47
C VAL A 556 9.38 41.58 -18.95
N PRO A 557 10.56 41.23 -19.51
CA PRO A 557 10.63 40.74 -20.89
C PRO A 557 9.89 39.42 -21.12
N GLN A 558 9.86 38.50 -20.16
CA GLN A 558 9.10 37.25 -20.29
C GLN A 558 7.59 37.52 -20.45
N LEU A 559 7.03 38.43 -19.65
CA LEU A 559 5.62 38.83 -19.76
C LEU A 559 5.33 39.57 -21.07
N LEU A 560 6.19 40.50 -21.49
CA LEU A 560 6.03 41.23 -22.77
C LEU A 560 6.05 40.29 -23.98
N ASN A 561 6.96 39.32 -23.99
CA ASN A 561 7.07 38.31 -25.04
C ASN A 561 5.88 37.32 -25.05
N ALA A 562 5.15 37.20 -23.93
CA ALA A 562 3.95 36.40 -23.80
C ALA A 562 2.65 37.11 -24.22
N SER A 563 2.73 38.30 -24.82
CA SER A 563 1.60 39.17 -25.15
C SER A 563 0.45 38.54 -25.95
N ASN A 564 0.72 37.48 -26.72
CA ASN A 564 -0.31 36.72 -27.47
C ASN A 564 -1.00 35.60 -26.65
N LYS A 565 -0.56 35.33 -25.41
CA LYS A 565 -1.02 34.18 -24.58
C LYS A 565 -1.81 34.59 -23.34
N CYS A 566 -1.60 35.79 -22.81
CA CYS A 566 -2.23 36.25 -21.57
C CYS A 566 -2.40 37.77 -21.53
N ASP A 567 -3.16 38.26 -20.54
CA ASP A 567 -3.21 39.70 -20.20
C ASP A 567 -1.90 40.13 -19.50
N HIS A 568 -0.85 40.16 -20.31
CA HIS A 568 0.49 40.54 -19.90
C HIS A 568 0.55 41.96 -19.31
N ARG A 569 -0.29 42.89 -19.77
CA ARG A 569 -0.34 44.27 -19.23
C ARG A 569 -0.91 44.25 -17.81
N TYR A 570 -1.99 43.50 -17.54
CA TYR A 570 -2.50 43.31 -16.18
C TYR A 570 -1.47 42.63 -15.26
N PHE A 571 -0.77 41.58 -15.72
CA PHE A 571 0.26 40.92 -14.91
C PHE A 571 1.48 41.81 -14.65
N LEU A 572 1.92 42.60 -15.64
CA LEU A 572 2.96 43.61 -15.47
C LEU A 572 2.55 44.67 -14.45
N HIS A 573 1.30 45.14 -14.50
CA HIS A 573 0.77 46.08 -13.50
C HIS A 573 0.85 45.49 -12.09
N GLN A 574 0.30 44.29 -11.89
CA GLN A 574 0.29 43.63 -10.58
C GLN A 574 1.70 43.39 -10.03
N TYR A 575 2.63 42.94 -10.89
CA TYR A 575 4.03 42.73 -10.49
C TYR A 575 4.74 44.05 -10.14
N LEU A 576 4.70 45.05 -11.03
CA LEU A 576 5.42 46.31 -10.83
C LEU A 576 4.84 47.14 -9.66
N HIS A 577 3.52 47.10 -9.45
CA HIS A 577 2.87 47.71 -8.29
C HIS A 577 3.39 47.11 -6.98
N SER A 578 3.29 45.78 -6.81
CA SER A 578 3.78 45.10 -5.60
C SER A 578 5.31 45.20 -5.43
N LEU A 579 6.07 45.23 -6.53
CA LEU A 579 7.53 45.45 -6.51
C LEU A 579 7.86 46.82 -5.90
N PHE A 580 7.10 47.85 -6.30
CA PHE A 580 7.24 49.25 -5.88
C PHE A 580 6.83 49.46 -4.42
N GLU A 581 5.72 48.86 -3.96
CA GLU A 581 5.31 48.92 -2.55
C GLU A 581 6.39 48.41 -1.59
N VAL A 582 7.08 47.32 -1.98
CA VAL A 582 8.16 46.73 -1.17
C VAL A 582 9.49 47.48 -1.33
N ASN A 583 9.79 48.03 -2.50
CA ASN A 583 10.98 48.85 -2.73
C ASN A 583 10.79 49.82 -3.91
N PRO A 584 10.63 51.13 -3.66
CA PRO A 584 10.43 52.15 -4.70
C PRO A 584 11.55 52.29 -5.74
N HIS A 585 12.73 51.72 -5.52
CA HIS A 585 13.85 51.77 -6.47
C HIS A 585 14.08 50.45 -7.22
N ALA A 586 13.43 49.35 -6.84
CA ALA A 586 13.66 48.03 -7.45
C ALA A 586 13.10 47.94 -8.90
N GLY A 587 12.09 48.74 -9.22
CA GLY A 587 11.48 48.83 -10.55
C GLY A 587 11.99 49.99 -11.43
N ARG A 588 13.07 50.69 -11.03
CA ARG A 588 13.44 52.00 -11.60
C ARG A 588 13.49 52.07 -13.13
N ASP A 589 14.00 51.02 -13.76
CA ASP A 589 14.20 50.96 -15.22
C ASP A 589 12.89 50.70 -15.99
N PHE A 590 11.80 50.42 -15.26
CA PHE A 590 10.44 50.15 -15.76
C PHE A 590 9.42 51.21 -15.32
N HIS A 591 9.82 52.28 -14.64
CA HIS A 591 8.89 53.29 -14.13
C HIS A 591 8.12 54.02 -15.24
N ASP A 592 8.71 54.23 -16.42
CA ASP A 592 8.01 54.72 -17.62
C ASP A 592 6.85 53.82 -18.07
N MET A 593 7.00 52.51 -17.94
CA MET A 593 5.97 51.52 -18.26
C MET A 593 4.92 51.46 -17.14
N GLN A 594 5.36 51.63 -15.89
CA GLN A 594 4.47 51.67 -14.73
C GLN A 594 3.53 52.89 -14.74
N VAL A 595 3.96 54.05 -15.28
CA VAL A 595 3.06 55.20 -15.55
C VAL A 595 1.94 54.81 -16.53
N GLU A 596 2.27 54.15 -17.65
CA GLU A 596 1.25 53.69 -18.61
C GLU A 596 0.25 52.71 -17.98
N LEU A 597 0.75 51.80 -17.15
CA LEU A 597 -0.03 50.75 -16.51
C LEU A 597 -0.92 51.27 -15.39
N TYR A 598 -0.45 52.18 -14.53
CA TYR A 598 -1.33 52.83 -13.54
C TYR A 598 -2.42 53.65 -14.22
N ALA A 599 -2.09 54.42 -15.27
CA ALA A 599 -3.08 55.17 -16.04
C ALA A 599 -4.14 54.26 -16.71
N GLU A 600 -3.92 52.95 -16.77
CA GLU A 600 -4.81 51.95 -17.38
C GLU A 600 -5.59 51.10 -16.38
N TYR A 601 -4.93 50.57 -15.34
CA TYR A 601 -5.52 49.60 -14.41
C TYR A 601 -5.83 50.18 -13.02
N ASP A 602 -5.06 51.16 -12.54
CA ASP A 602 -5.34 51.84 -11.27
C ASP A 602 -4.91 53.32 -11.28
N PRO A 603 -5.74 54.22 -11.87
CA PRO A 603 -5.41 55.64 -11.96
C PRO A 603 -5.24 56.33 -10.59
N LYS A 604 -5.82 55.78 -9.51
CA LYS A 604 -5.74 56.37 -8.16
C LYS A 604 -4.34 56.28 -7.59
N MET A 605 -3.59 55.24 -7.97
CA MET A 605 -2.21 55.02 -7.54
C MET A 605 -1.18 55.76 -8.41
N LEU A 606 -1.61 56.37 -9.52
CA LEU A 606 -0.72 57.14 -10.40
C LEU A 606 -0.16 58.39 -9.69
N LEU A 607 -0.99 59.24 -9.08
CA LEU A 607 -0.50 60.45 -8.40
C LEU A 607 0.44 60.16 -7.21
N PRO A 608 0.17 59.18 -6.32
CA PRO A 608 1.14 58.71 -5.33
C PRO A 608 2.46 58.24 -5.96
N PHE A 609 2.41 57.42 -7.02
CA PHE A 609 3.60 56.94 -7.70
C PHE A 609 4.43 58.06 -8.33
N LEU A 610 3.79 59.02 -9.00
CA LEU A 610 4.45 60.18 -9.61
C LEU A 610 5.16 61.06 -8.57
N ARG A 611 4.61 61.16 -7.35
CA ARG A 611 5.22 61.89 -6.21
C ARG A 611 6.43 61.17 -5.63
N SER A 612 6.37 59.84 -5.50
CA SER A 612 7.44 59.03 -4.89
C SER A 612 8.57 58.66 -5.87
N SER A 613 8.29 58.58 -7.17
CA SER A 613 9.27 58.18 -8.20
C SER A 613 10.00 59.39 -8.82
N GLN A 614 11.24 59.17 -9.27
CA GLN A 614 12.05 60.15 -9.99
C GLN A 614 12.66 59.59 -11.29
N HIS A 615 12.24 58.39 -11.71
CA HIS A 615 12.87 57.65 -12.83
C HIS A 615 11.94 57.47 -14.04
N TYR A 616 11.00 58.39 -14.24
CA TYR A 616 10.11 58.41 -15.41
C TYR A 616 10.30 59.71 -16.22
N MET A 617 10.07 59.63 -17.53
CA MET A 617 10.14 60.74 -18.47
C MET A 617 8.89 61.63 -18.34
N LEU A 618 9.09 62.89 -17.94
CA LEU A 618 8.02 63.84 -17.65
C LEU A 618 7.13 64.11 -18.87
N GLU A 619 7.73 64.28 -20.05
CA GLU A 619 7.01 64.55 -21.31
C GLU A 619 6.08 63.39 -21.68
N LYS A 620 6.61 62.16 -21.60
CA LYS A 620 5.86 60.93 -21.90
C LYS A 620 4.73 60.72 -20.91
N ALA A 621 4.99 60.92 -19.62
CA ALA A 621 3.98 60.83 -18.56
C ALA A 621 2.86 61.88 -18.77
N TYR A 622 3.22 63.11 -19.13
CA TYR A 622 2.26 64.17 -19.44
C TYR A 622 1.37 63.80 -20.63
N GLU A 623 1.94 63.31 -21.74
CA GLU A 623 1.15 62.85 -22.90
C GLU A 623 0.12 61.77 -22.54
N ILE A 624 0.50 60.80 -21.69
CA ILE A 624 -0.39 59.73 -21.25
C ILE A 624 -1.56 60.31 -20.43
N CYS A 625 -1.26 61.23 -19.50
CA CYS A 625 -2.27 61.86 -18.66
C CYS A 625 -3.21 62.77 -19.48
N VAL A 626 -2.71 63.48 -20.48
CA VAL A 626 -3.54 64.27 -21.43
C VAL A 626 -4.43 63.37 -22.27
N LYS A 627 -3.91 62.25 -22.82
CA LYS A 627 -4.69 61.30 -23.64
C LYS A 627 -5.83 60.61 -22.87
N ARG A 628 -5.73 60.52 -21.53
CA ARG A 628 -6.70 59.88 -20.64
C ARG A 628 -7.48 60.85 -19.74
N ASP A 629 -7.33 62.16 -19.97
CA ASP A 629 -7.95 63.27 -19.20
C ASP A 629 -7.72 63.20 -17.67
N LEU A 630 -6.53 62.75 -17.25
CA LEU A 630 -6.11 62.65 -15.85
C LEU A 630 -5.59 64.02 -15.36
N LEU A 631 -6.51 64.89 -14.96
CA LEU A 631 -6.26 66.33 -14.76
C LEU A 631 -5.32 66.64 -13.57
N ARG A 632 -5.45 65.95 -12.43
CA ARG A 632 -4.64 66.24 -11.23
C ARG A 632 -3.18 65.79 -11.43
N GLU A 633 -3.01 64.71 -12.17
CA GLU A 633 -1.72 64.16 -12.59
C GLU A 633 -1.06 65.05 -13.65
N GLN A 634 -1.82 65.57 -14.61
CA GLN A 634 -1.35 66.61 -15.55
C GLN A 634 -0.77 67.82 -14.81
N VAL A 635 -1.49 68.36 -13.82
CA VAL A 635 -1.06 69.51 -13.01
C VAL A 635 0.24 69.21 -12.26
N PHE A 636 0.32 68.05 -11.61
CA PHE A 636 1.54 67.64 -10.90
C PHE A 636 2.76 67.53 -11.82
N ILE A 637 2.60 66.89 -12.99
CA ILE A 637 3.69 66.73 -13.96
C ILE A 637 4.10 68.08 -14.55
N LEU A 638 3.15 68.94 -14.93
CA LEU A 638 3.44 70.29 -15.44
C LEU A 638 4.18 71.15 -14.41
N GLY A 639 3.84 71.04 -13.12
CA GLY A 639 4.59 71.65 -12.02
C GLY A 639 6.04 71.17 -11.97
N ARG A 640 6.28 69.85 -12.10
CA ARG A 640 7.64 69.29 -12.16
C ARG A 640 8.41 69.62 -13.44
N MET A 641 7.72 69.91 -14.55
CA MET A 641 8.33 70.40 -15.80
C MET A 641 8.65 71.91 -15.77
N GLY A 642 8.28 72.63 -14.70
CA GLY A 642 8.39 74.09 -14.63
C GLY A 642 7.34 74.86 -15.44
N ASN A 643 6.37 74.17 -16.05
CA ASN A 643 5.29 74.75 -16.84
C ASN A 643 4.11 75.21 -15.96
N ALA A 644 4.41 75.86 -14.83
CA ALA A 644 3.45 76.12 -13.77
C ALA A 644 2.27 77.03 -14.20
N LYS A 645 2.48 77.97 -15.13
CA LYS A 645 1.38 78.79 -15.70
C LYS A 645 0.38 77.94 -16.52
N GLN A 646 0.84 76.87 -17.17
CA GLN A 646 -0.04 75.91 -17.85
C GLN A 646 -0.71 74.96 -16.86
N ALA A 647 0.01 74.54 -15.80
CA ALA A 647 -0.58 73.75 -14.72
C ALA A 647 -1.76 74.50 -14.08
N LEU A 648 -1.56 75.77 -13.73
CA LEU A 648 -2.56 76.65 -13.14
C LEU A 648 -3.80 76.81 -14.04
N ALA A 649 -3.61 77.01 -15.35
CA ALA A 649 -4.70 77.05 -16.31
C ALA A 649 -5.48 75.72 -16.37
N VAL A 650 -4.82 74.56 -16.27
CA VAL A 650 -5.51 73.26 -16.19
C VAL A 650 -6.36 73.14 -14.92
N ILE A 651 -5.87 73.65 -13.77
CA ILE A 651 -6.66 73.66 -12.53
C ILE A 651 -7.91 74.56 -12.71
N ILE A 652 -7.71 75.79 -13.17
CA ILE A 652 -8.78 76.80 -13.20
C ILE A 652 -9.81 76.53 -14.32
N ASP A 653 -9.38 76.06 -15.49
CA ASP A 653 -10.25 75.86 -16.66
C ASP A 653 -10.82 74.45 -16.82
N LYS A 654 -10.17 73.41 -16.28
CA LYS A 654 -10.65 72.03 -16.39
C LYS A 654 -11.09 71.40 -15.08
N LEU A 655 -10.33 71.54 -13.98
CA LEU A 655 -10.73 70.99 -12.68
C LEU A 655 -11.81 71.84 -12.01
N GLY A 656 -11.69 73.17 -12.09
CA GLY A 656 -12.57 74.11 -11.39
C GLY A 656 -12.34 74.19 -9.87
N ASP A 657 -11.32 73.49 -9.36
CA ASP A 657 -10.99 73.43 -7.93
C ASP A 657 -10.05 74.59 -7.54
N ILE A 658 -10.60 75.55 -6.81
CA ILE A 658 -9.88 76.78 -6.39
C ILE A 658 -8.97 76.49 -5.20
N GLU A 659 -9.35 75.54 -4.35
CA GLU A 659 -8.59 75.18 -3.15
C GLU A 659 -7.29 74.48 -3.57
N GLU A 660 -7.37 73.56 -4.55
CA GLU A 660 -6.20 72.94 -5.17
C GLU A 660 -5.35 73.95 -5.98
N ALA A 661 -5.96 74.98 -6.59
CA ALA A 661 -5.22 76.06 -7.26
C ALA A 661 -4.42 76.93 -6.26
N VAL A 662 -5.04 77.31 -5.15
CA VAL A 662 -4.41 78.08 -4.07
C VAL A 662 -3.30 77.27 -3.39
N GLU A 663 -3.52 75.98 -3.13
CA GLU A 663 -2.50 75.07 -2.60
C GLU A 663 -1.32 74.93 -3.57
N PHE A 664 -1.58 74.72 -4.87
CA PHE A 664 -0.54 74.61 -5.89
C PHE A 664 0.34 75.86 -5.95
N VAL A 665 -0.25 77.06 -6.06
CA VAL A 665 0.52 78.32 -6.13
C VAL A 665 1.30 78.58 -4.83
N THR A 666 0.69 78.28 -3.67
CA THR A 666 1.38 78.36 -2.36
C THR A 666 2.63 77.47 -2.32
N ILE A 667 2.56 76.25 -2.85
CA ILE A 667 3.68 75.28 -2.87
C ILE A 667 4.79 75.70 -3.85
N GLN A 668 4.48 76.39 -4.95
CA GLN A 668 5.49 76.81 -5.93
C GLN A 668 6.35 78.01 -5.47
N HIS A 669 5.90 78.77 -4.46
CA HIS A 669 6.61 79.96 -3.93
C HIS A 669 6.99 81.00 -5.01
N ASP A 670 6.06 81.29 -5.92
CA ASP A 670 6.25 82.20 -7.06
C ASP A 670 5.13 83.26 -7.09
N ASP A 671 5.52 84.53 -6.92
CA ASP A 671 4.61 85.67 -6.85
C ASP A 671 3.92 85.95 -8.21
N ASP A 672 4.59 85.66 -9.35
CA ASP A 672 4.01 85.80 -10.70
C ASP A 672 2.83 84.83 -10.92
N LEU A 673 2.81 83.69 -10.23
CA LEU A 673 1.72 82.71 -10.28
C LEU A 673 0.52 83.15 -9.44
N TRP A 674 0.72 83.92 -8.37
CA TRP A 674 -0.37 84.53 -7.62
C TRP A 674 -1.10 85.59 -8.44
N GLU A 675 -0.38 86.45 -9.16
CA GLU A 675 -1.00 87.43 -10.07
C GLU A 675 -1.80 86.75 -11.19
N GLU A 676 -1.26 85.67 -11.79
CA GLU A 676 -1.95 84.93 -12.84
C GLU A 676 -3.17 84.14 -12.30
N LEU A 677 -3.12 83.59 -11.09
CA LEU A 677 -4.27 82.97 -10.40
C LEU A 677 -5.40 83.99 -10.19
N ILE A 678 -5.08 85.17 -9.64
CA ILE A 678 -6.08 86.21 -9.40
C ILE A 678 -6.71 86.63 -10.73
N LYS A 679 -5.89 86.92 -11.75
CA LYS A 679 -6.34 87.33 -13.08
C LYS A 679 -7.26 86.30 -13.74
N GLN A 680 -6.96 85.01 -13.67
CA GLN A 680 -7.83 83.96 -14.22
C GLN A 680 -9.12 83.79 -13.38
N CYS A 681 -9.05 83.86 -12.05
CA CYS A 681 -10.23 83.81 -11.18
C CYS A 681 -11.17 85.01 -11.35
N LEU A 682 -10.67 86.21 -11.66
CA LEU A 682 -11.50 87.40 -11.92
C LEU A 682 -12.46 87.23 -13.10
N HIS A 683 -12.17 86.30 -14.03
CA HIS A 683 -13.07 85.95 -15.13
C HIS A 683 -14.19 84.96 -14.73
N LYS A 684 -14.20 84.44 -13.49
CA LYS A 684 -15.16 83.44 -12.98
C LYS A 684 -15.71 83.87 -11.61
N PRO A 685 -16.90 84.53 -11.54
CA PRO A 685 -17.40 85.16 -10.30
C PRO A 685 -17.55 84.22 -9.09
N GLU A 686 -17.87 82.96 -9.35
CA GLU A 686 -18.02 81.92 -8.32
C GLU A 686 -16.68 81.60 -7.60
N MET A 687 -15.56 81.73 -8.32
CA MET A 687 -14.22 81.40 -7.83
C MET A 687 -13.64 82.47 -6.90
N VAL A 688 -13.88 83.75 -7.21
CA VAL A 688 -13.34 84.91 -6.46
C VAL A 688 -13.66 84.84 -4.96
N GLY A 689 -14.85 84.36 -4.60
CA GLY A 689 -15.24 84.24 -3.20
C GLY A 689 -14.55 83.11 -2.43
N VAL A 690 -14.15 82.01 -3.07
CA VAL A 690 -13.35 80.94 -2.43
C VAL A 690 -11.90 81.39 -2.28
N LEU A 691 -11.36 82.07 -3.29
CA LEU A 691 -10.02 82.66 -3.25
C LEU A 691 -9.86 83.56 -2.01
N LEU A 692 -10.84 84.44 -1.74
CA LEU A 692 -10.86 85.29 -0.54
C LEU A 692 -10.89 84.49 0.78
N GLU A 693 -11.56 83.33 0.82
CA GLU A 693 -11.61 82.48 2.03
C GLU A 693 -10.30 81.73 2.32
N HIS A 694 -9.53 81.35 1.29
CA HIS A 694 -8.35 80.46 1.43
C HIS A 694 -7.00 81.20 1.38
N THR A 695 -6.97 82.52 1.18
CA THR A 695 -5.73 83.31 1.13
C THR A 695 -5.22 83.82 2.49
N VAL A 696 -5.91 83.52 3.59
CA VAL A 696 -5.54 83.93 4.96
C VAL A 696 -4.16 83.35 5.33
N GLY A 697 -3.14 84.22 5.36
CA GLY A 697 -1.77 83.88 5.75
C GLY A 697 -0.73 84.00 4.63
N ASN A 698 -1.13 83.88 3.36
CA ASN A 698 -0.22 83.90 2.21
C ASN A 698 -0.31 85.17 1.35
N LEU A 699 -1.47 85.84 1.31
CA LEU A 699 -1.69 87.10 0.61
C LEU A 699 -2.41 88.11 1.51
N ASP A 700 -2.26 89.40 1.21
CA ASP A 700 -3.07 90.47 1.82
C ASP A 700 -4.50 90.43 1.24
N PRO A 701 -5.56 90.19 2.04
CA PRO A 701 -6.94 90.23 1.56
C PRO A 701 -7.33 91.57 0.91
N LEU A 702 -6.70 92.68 1.31
CA LEU A 702 -6.94 94.00 0.72
C LEU A 702 -6.49 94.08 -0.74
N TYR A 703 -5.40 93.39 -1.11
CA TYR A 703 -4.88 93.36 -2.47
C TYR A 703 -5.87 92.68 -3.43
N ILE A 704 -6.48 91.57 -3.01
CA ILE A 704 -7.48 90.85 -3.80
C ILE A 704 -8.77 91.67 -3.93
N VAL A 705 -9.26 92.26 -2.82
CA VAL A 705 -10.47 93.11 -2.83
C VAL A 705 -10.32 94.31 -3.77
N ASN A 706 -9.15 94.94 -3.80
CA ASN A 706 -8.87 96.09 -4.69
C ASN A 706 -8.82 95.73 -6.19
N MET A 707 -8.70 94.44 -6.56
CA MET A 707 -8.70 93.99 -7.95
C MET A 707 -10.04 93.45 -8.46
N VAL A 708 -11.06 93.35 -7.59
CA VAL A 708 -12.41 92.96 -8.01
C VAL A 708 -13.06 94.10 -8.81
N PRO A 709 -13.55 93.88 -10.05
CA PRO A 709 -14.25 94.89 -10.82
C PRO A 709 -15.55 95.36 -10.15
N ASP A 710 -15.80 96.68 -10.19
CA ASP A 710 -17.05 97.28 -9.74
C ASP A 710 -18.27 96.65 -10.46
N GLY A 711 -19.21 96.09 -9.68
CA GLY A 711 -20.42 95.46 -10.19
C GLY A 711 -20.35 93.93 -10.38
N LEU A 712 -19.24 93.28 -10.02
CA LEU A 712 -19.16 91.80 -10.02
C LEU A 712 -19.99 91.20 -8.87
N GLU A 713 -21.02 90.40 -9.19
CA GLU A 713 -21.80 89.66 -8.19
C GLU A 713 -21.01 88.46 -7.65
N ILE A 714 -20.48 88.56 -6.42
CA ILE A 714 -19.77 87.45 -5.74
C ILE A 714 -20.73 86.71 -4.80
N PRO A 715 -21.00 85.40 -5.01
CA PRO A 715 -21.83 84.61 -4.11
C PRO A 715 -21.32 84.58 -2.67
N ARG A 716 -22.23 84.84 -1.72
CA ARG A 716 -22.02 84.80 -0.25
C ARG A 716 -20.91 85.71 0.29
N LEU A 717 -20.51 86.75 -0.44
CA LEU A 717 -19.41 87.67 -0.05
C LEU A 717 -19.47 88.15 1.41
N ARG A 718 -20.68 88.46 1.93
CA ARG A 718 -20.88 88.88 3.34
C ARG A 718 -20.38 87.83 4.34
N ASP A 719 -20.78 86.57 4.18
CA ASP A 719 -20.42 85.48 5.10
C ASP A 719 -18.90 85.25 5.06
N ARG A 720 -18.33 85.34 3.85
CA ARG A 720 -16.91 85.14 3.55
C ARG A 720 -16.04 86.22 4.21
N LEU A 721 -16.42 87.48 4.08
CA LEU A 721 -15.74 88.60 4.77
C LEU A 721 -15.81 88.49 6.30
N VAL A 722 -16.94 88.04 6.85
CA VAL A 722 -17.06 87.80 8.31
C VAL A 722 -16.10 86.70 8.77
N LYS A 723 -15.99 85.60 8.03
CA LYS A 723 -15.03 84.51 8.30
C LYS A 723 -13.59 85.04 8.32
N ILE A 724 -13.14 85.72 7.27
CA ILE A 724 -11.78 86.29 7.15
C ILE A 724 -11.45 87.21 8.34
N ILE A 725 -12.36 88.11 8.71
CA ILE A 725 -12.16 89.05 9.83
C ILE A 725 -12.07 88.29 11.18
N THR A 726 -12.85 87.22 11.35
CA THR A 726 -12.80 86.38 12.55
C THR A 726 -11.50 85.57 12.61
N ASP A 727 -11.11 84.93 11.51
CA ASP A 727 -9.91 84.10 11.43
C ASP A 727 -8.64 84.91 11.75
N TYR A 728 -8.52 86.12 11.18
CA TYR A 728 -7.41 87.04 11.45
C TYR A 728 -7.34 87.52 12.91
N ARG A 729 -8.51 87.69 13.57
CA ARG A 729 -8.58 88.00 15.00
C ARG A 729 -8.12 86.82 15.85
N THR A 730 -8.53 85.60 15.53
CA THR A 730 -8.06 84.39 16.23
C THR A 730 -6.58 84.14 16.01
N GLU A 731 -6.03 84.34 14.81
CA GLU A 731 -4.59 84.24 14.55
C GLU A 731 -3.79 85.25 15.39
N THR A 732 -4.25 86.52 15.45
CA THR A 732 -3.63 87.57 16.26
C THR A 732 -3.65 87.24 17.76
N SER A 733 -4.73 86.60 18.24
CA SER A 733 -4.87 86.14 19.62
C SER A 733 -3.99 84.92 19.93
N LEU A 734 -3.92 83.95 19.02
CA LEU A 734 -3.03 82.78 19.11
C LEU A 734 -1.56 83.19 19.14
N ARG A 735 -1.14 84.13 18.27
CA ARG A 735 0.22 84.68 18.27
C ARG A 735 0.59 85.35 19.59
N HIS A 736 -0.35 86.04 20.25
CA HIS A 736 -0.13 86.57 21.60
C HIS A 736 0.03 85.44 22.64
N GLY A 737 -0.92 84.51 22.70
CA GLY A 737 -0.90 83.41 23.68
C GLY A 737 0.36 82.53 23.57
N CYS A 738 0.74 82.14 22.35
CA CYS A 738 1.97 81.37 22.12
C CYS A 738 3.23 82.13 22.55
N ASN A 739 3.30 83.45 22.33
CA ASN A 739 4.44 84.28 22.73
C ASN A 739 4.57 84.36 24.25
N ASP A 740 3.46 84.42 24.98
CA ASP A 740 3.48 84.45 26.46
C ASP A 740 3.84 83.08 27.07
N ILE A 741 3.41 81.97 26.47
CA ILE A 741 3.87 80.61 26.84
C ILE A 741 5.39 80.48 26.61
N LEU A 742 5.89 80.91 25.43
CA LEU A 742 7.31 80.82 25.08
C LEU A 742 8.20 81.61 26.07
N LYS A 743 7.73 82.77 26.56
CA LYS A 743 8.41 83.52 27.63
C LYS A 743 8.45 82.73 28.94
N ALA A 744 7.35 82.10 29.33
CA ALA A 744 7.26 81.32 30.57
C ALA A 744 8.17 80.07 30.51
N ASP A 745 8.17 79.35 29.39
CA ASP A 745 9.00 78.15 29.20
C ASP A 745 10.50 78.49 29.20
N CYS A 746 10.91 79.59 28.57
CA CYS A 746 12.29 80.07 28.65
C CYS A 746 12.76 80.29 30.11
N VAL A 747 11.89 80.85 30.97
CA VAL A 747 12.19 81.03 32.41
C VAL A 747 12.25 79.69 33.15
N ASN A 748 11.29 78.79 32.91
CA ASN A 748 11.26 77.47 33.54
C ASN A 748 12.47 76.61 33.16
N LEU A 749 12.87 76.61 31.89
CA LEU A 749 14.06 75.92 31.40
C LEU A 749 15.34 76.48 32.02
N LEU A 750 15.46 77.81 32.17
CA LEU A 750 16.59 78.44 32.84
C LEU A 750 16.71 78.00 34.31
N ILE A 751 15.58 77.94 35.04
CA ILE A 751 15.54 77.47 36.43
C ILE A 751 15.92 75.98 36.53
N LYS A 752 15.45 75.15 35.59
CA LYS A 752 15.81 73.72 35.55
C LYS A 752 17.30 73.52 35.28
N TYR A 753 17.85 74.22 34.28
CA TYR A 753 19.28 74.20 33.97
C TYR A 753 20.15 74.63 35.16
N TYR A 754 19.75 75.69 35.88
CA TYR A 754 20.43 76.15 37.08
C TYR A 754 20.41 75.12 38.24
N LYS A 755 19.35 74.31 38.36
CA LYS A 755 19.27 73.23 39.35
C LYS A 755 20.17 72.05 38.95
N GLU A 756 20.16 71.63 37.69
CA GLU A 756 21.02 70.53 37.19
C GLU A 756 22.51 70.86 37.33
N ALA A 757 22.94 72.05 36.90
CA ALA A 757 24.33 72.49 36.95
C ALA A 757 24.93 72.57 38.38
N ARG A 758 24.10 72.47 39.42
CA ARG A 758 24.52 72.49 40.84
C ARG A 758 24.68 71.12 41.49
N HIS A 759 24.30 70.02 40.81
CA HIS A 759 24.48 68.67 41.35
C HIS A 759 25.85 68.10 40.95
N GLY A 760 26.43 67.27 41.83
CA GLY A 760 27.66 66.53 41.58
C GLY A 760 27.37 65.11 41.12
N VAL A 761 28.14 64.62 40.16
CA VAL A 761 28.07 63.24 39.66
C VAL A 761 29.02 62.37 40.47
N TYR A 762 28.48 61.32 41.08
CA TYR A 762 29.24 60.29 41.79
C TYR A 762 29.65 59.18 40.82
N LEU A 763 30.93 58.80 40.85
CA LEU A 763 31.51 57.74 40.05
C LEU A 763 32.09 56.69 41.01
N SER A 764 31.44 55.53 41.10
CA SER A 764 31.90 54.38 41.88
C SER A 764 32.82 53.48 41.05
N THR A 765 33.56 52.60 41.71
CA THR A 765 34.31 51.52 41.05
C THR A 765 33.39 50.35 40.70
N GLU A 766 33.78 49.56 39.69
CA GLU A 766 32.97 48.47 39.13
C GLU A 766 32.52 47.42 40.18
N GLU A 767 33.30 47.23 41.26
CA GLU A 767 32.98 46.31 42.36
C GLU A 767 31.86 46.84 43.29
N GLU A 768 31.74 48.16 43.50
CA GLU A 768 30.61 48.75 44.23
C GLU A 768 29.35 48.80 43.36
N GLU A 769 29.50 49.09 42.07
CA GLU A 769 28.39 49.13 41.11
C GLU A 769 27.69 47.76 40.98
N ALA A 770 28.46 46.67 41.01
CA ALA A 770 27.94 45.30 41.04
C ALA A 770 27.18 44.95 42.34
N ARG A 771 27.44 45.68 43.44
CA ARG A 771 26.77 45.50 44.73
C ARG A 771 25.47 46.31 44.81
N ALA A 772 25.47 47.54 44.27
CA ALA A 772 24.27 48.37 44.13
C ALA A 772 23.21 47.68 43.25
N LYS A 773 23.61 47.20 42.07
CA LYS A 773 22.73 46.51 41.10
C LYS A 773 22.09 45.21 41.64
N ARG A 774 22.67 44.57 42.68
CA ARG A 774 22.03 43.43 43.38
C ARG A 774 20.96 43.83 44.39
N ASN A 775 21.04 45.04 44.95
CA ASN A 775 20.04 45.54 45.90
C ASN A 775 18.83 46.13 45.18
N GLU A 776 19.03 46.82 44.05
CA GLU A 776 17.93 47.37 43.23
C GLU A 776 17.07 46.27 42.60
N ALA A 777 17.66 45.12 42.23
CA ALA A 777 16.93 43.99 41.64
C ALA A 777 15.91 43.29 42.57
N ARG A 778 15.71 43.79 43.80
CA ARG A 778 14.67 43.34 44.74
C ARG A 778 13.54 44.36 44.94
N ALA A 779 13.58 45.52 44.29
CA ALA A 779 12.52 46.52 44.32
C ALA A 779 12.00 46.82 42.91
N SER A 780 10.65 46.83 42.77
CA SER A 780 9.88 47.31 41.61
C SER A 780 10.21 46.74 40.22
N GLN A 781 9.35 45.83 39.76
CA GLN A 781 9.00 45.76 38.33
C GLN A 781 8.10 46.97 38.00
N GLY A 782 8.42 47.72 36.94
CA GLY A 782 7.54 48.78 36.44
C GLY A 782 8.23 49.78 35.52
N ALA A 783 7.59 50.11 34.39
CA ALA A 783 7.89 51.19 33.44
C ALA A 783 9.22 51.14 32.64
N GLU A 784 9.05 50.92 31.33
CA GLU A 784 9.66 51.62 30.19
C GLU A 784 11.09 52.21 30.31
N LYS A 785 12.03 51.59 29.59
CA LYS A 785 13.33 52.19 29.28
C LYS A 785 13.24 53.11 28.05
N SER A 786 13.20 54.42 28.29
CA SER A 786 13.49 55.41 27.25
C SER A 786 14.98 55.39 26.87
N SER A 787 15.27 55.44 25.57
CA SER A 787 16.62 55.39 25.03
C SER A 787 17.35 56.74 25.21
N VAL A 788 18.39 56.78 26.05
CA VAL A 788 19.31 57.92 26.13
C VAL A 788 20.53 57.64 25.27
N ARG A 789 20.67 58.41 24.18
CA ARG A 789 21.87 58.40 23.33
C ARG A 789 23.07 58.96 24.11
N THR A 790 24.09 58.14 24.32
CA THR A 790 25.43 58.60 24.73
C THR A 790 26.12 59.35 23.59
N THR A 791 26.18 60.68 23.70
CA THR A 791 27.00 61.51 22.81
C THR A 791 28.47 61.44 23.24
N GLU A 792 29.32 60.78 22.44
CA GLU A 792 30.78 60.82 22.61
C GLU A 792 31.31 62.25 22.44
N VAL A 793 31.87 62.83 23.52
CA VAL A 793 32.69 64.05 23.42
C VAL A 793 34.17 63.65 23.48
N LYS A 794 34.82 63.61 22.31
CA LYS A 794 36.27 63.40 22.21
C LYS A 794 37.03 64.66 22.62
N SER A 795 37.83 64.59 23.68
CA SER A 795 38.82 65.62 24.02
C SER A 795 40.24 65.06 24.07
N LYS A 796 41.14 65.64 23.28
CA LYS A 796 42.56 65.24 23.20
C LYS A 796 43.36 65.84 24.36
N THR A 797 43.98 64.97 25.16
CA THR A 797 45.29 65.12 25.81
C THR A 797 45.66 66.49 26.43
N SER A 798 45.71 66.53 27.76
CA SER A 798 46.76 67.27 28.48
C SER A 798 47.36 66.38 29.58
N ARG A 799 48.69 66.33 29.65
CA ARG A 799 49.41 65.59 30.71
C ARG A 799 49.29 66.35 32.03
N GLY A 800 48.30 65.98 32.82
CA GLY A 800 48.13 66.41 34.20
C GLY A 800 47.13 65.47 34.84
N GLY A 801 47.62 64.48 35.60
CA GLY A 801 46.76 63.46 36.20
C GLY A 801 45.65 64.14 37.00
N SER A 802 44.40 63.79 36.72
CA SER A 802 43.24 64.30 37.44
C SER A 802 43.39 63.91 38.91
N ARG A 803 43.41 64.94 39.77
CA ARG A 803 43.79 64.87 41.18
C ARG A 803 42.65 65.36 42.04
N CYS A 804 42.48 64.75 43.21
CA CYS A 804 41.51 65.22 44.18
C CYS A 804 41.83 66.66 44.59
N CYS A 805 40.86 67.57 44.47
CA CYS A 805 41.03 68.98 44.83
C CYS A 805 41.26 69.25 46.34
N ILE A 806 41.33 68.21 47.18
CA ILE A 806 41.62 68.31 48.62
C ILE A 806 42.99 67.70 48.96
N CYS A 807 43.23 66.41 48.67
CA CYS A 807 44.50 65.76 49.01
C CYS A 807 45.57 65.86 47.91
N PHE A 808 45.20 66.33 46.71
CA PHE A 808 46.05 66.41 45.53
C PHE A 808 46.64 65.07 45.06
N ASP A 809 46.11 63.93 45.49
CA ASP A 809 46.49 62.61 44.96
C ASP A 809 45.74 62.30 43.64
N PRO A 810 46.37 61.58 42.68
CA PRO A 810 45.72 61.20 41.43
C PRO A 810 44.65 60.13 41.66
N PHE A 811 43.48 60.29 41.03
CA PHE A 811 42.37 59.34 41.16
C PHE A 811 42.73 57.89 40.75
N SER A 812 43.75 57.72 39.91
CA SER A 812 44.19 56.44 39.38
C SER A 812 44.97 55.54 40.35
N ILE A 813 45.32 56.01 41.55
CA ILE A 813 46.25 55.27 42.44
C ILE A 813 45.54 54.33 43.43
N GLN A 814 44.26 54.56 43.77
CA GLN A 814 43.65 53.94 44.95
C GLN A 814 42.29 53.24 44.71
N ASN A 815 41.77 53.18 43.48
CA ASN A 815 40.49 52.52 43.17
C ASN A 815 39.31 53.03 44.05
N VAL A 816 39.30 54.32 44.33
CA VAL A 816 38.32 54.99 45.22
C VAL A 816 37.22 55.64 44.39
N SER A 817 36.01 55.74 44.95
CA SER A 817 34.94 56.50 44.33
C SER A 817 35.26 58.01 44.29
N VAL A 818 34.86 58.66 43.19
CA VAL A 818 35.16 60.06 42.88
C VAL A 818 33.85 60.82 42.65
N THR A 819 33.72 62.00 43.24
CA THR A 819 32.61 62.92 42.97
C THR A 819 33.12 64.09 42.12
N VAL A 820 32.50 64.31 40.96
CA VAL A 820 32.88 65.36 39.99
C VAL A 820 31.70 66.31 39.76
N PHE A 821 31.96 67.61 39.75
CA PHE A 821 30.94 68.64 39.52
C PHE A 821 31.05 69.24 38.12
N PHE A 822 29.96 69.85 37.63
CA PHE A 822 29.90 70.48 36.30
C PHE A 822 30.97 71.56 36.07
N CYS A 823 31.51 72.16 37.14
CA CYS A 823 32.66 73.06 37.13
C CYS A 823 34.03 72.35 36.94
N CYS A 824 34.04 71.09 36.53
CA CYS A 824 35.23 70.24 36.32
C CYS A 824 36.12 69.97 37.56
N HIS A 825 35.66 70.31 38.77
CA HIS A 825 36.35 69.95 40.01
C HIS A 825 35.98 68.54 40.45
N GLY A 826 37.00 67.72 40.76
CA GLY A 826 36.85 66.34 41.22
C GLY A 826 37.42 66.12 42.62
N TYR A 827 36.78 65.25 43.39
CA TYR A 827 37.17 64.92 44.76
C TYR A 827 37.08 63.41 44.97
N HIS A 828 37.99 62.80 45.73
CA HIS A 828 37.70 61.50 46.34
C HIS A 828 36.47 61.69 47.24
N THR A 829 35.48 60.80 47.15
CA THR A 829 34.22 60.97 47.89
C THR A 829 34.45 61.01 49.40
N THR A 830 35.41 60.22 49.90
CA THR A 830 35.88 60.26 51.30
C THR A 830 36.40 61.65 51.70
N CYS A 831 37.33 62.23 50.93
CA CYS A 831 37.84 63.58 51.20
C CYS A 831 36.73 64.66 51.17
N LEU A 832 35.73 64.51 50.29
CA LEU A 832 34.60 65.43 50.20
C LEU A 832 33.64 65.27 51.39
N MET A 833 33.45 64.05 51.89
CA MET A 833 32.64 63.79 53.09
C MET A 833 33.35 64.26 54.37
N ASP A 834 34.62 63.92 54.57
CA ASP A 834 35.43 64.30 55.76
C ASP A 834 35.59 65.82 55.93
N SER A 835 35.61 66.55 54.81
CA SER A 835 35.63 68.02 54.84
C SER A 835 34.26 68.62 55.19
N THR A 836 33.14 67.99 54.81
CA THR A 836 31.81 68.46 55.22
C THR A 836 31.47 68.19 56.70
N SER A 837 32.04 67.15 57.32
CA SER A 837 31.86 66.90 58.77
C SER A 837 32.63 67.90 59.64
N ASN A 838 33.87 68.27 59.27
CA ASN A 838 34.72 69.19 60.05
C ASN A 838 34.23 70.66 60.10
N VAL A 839 33.31 71.08 59.21
CA VAL A 839 32.77 72.46 59.19
C VAL A 839 31.64 72.68 60.21
N SER A 840 31.10 71.61 60.81
CA SER A 840 29.93 71.68 61.72
C SER A 840 30.23 72.15 63.16
N GLY A 841 31.50 72.37 63.52
CA GLY A 841 31.96 72.53 64.91
C GLY A 841 32.25 73.96 65.38
N LYS A 842 31.28 74.90 65.35
CA LYS A 842 31.34 76.15 66.15
C LYS A 842 29.94 76.78 66.36
N LYS A 843 29.41 76.70 67.59
CA LYS A 843 28.17 77.37 68.04
C LYS A 843 28.50 78.51 69.01
N GLY A 844 27.78 79.64 68.95
CA GLY A 844 27.66 80.55 70.11
C GLY A 844 27.36 82.03 69.82
N SER A 845 26.20 82.49 70.28
CA SER A 845 25.77 83.90 70.48
C SER A 845 25.62 84.84 69.26
N GLY A 846 24.60 85.70 69.15
CA GLY A 846 23.34 85.81 69.91
C GLY A 846 22.58 87.14 69.68
N ALA A 847 21.24 87.09 69.72
CA ALA A 847 20.24 88.17 69.97
C ALA A 847 20.37 89.52 69.18
N THR A 848 19.36 89.99 68.44
CA THR A 848 18.10 90.68 68.86
C THR A 848 17.36 91.18 67.58
N PHE A 849 16.14 91.76 67.51
CA PHE A 849 15.05 92.08 68.46
C PHE A 849 13.69 92.24 67.72
N ARG A 850 12.57 92.08 68.46
CA ARG A 850 11.21 92.68 68.33
C ARG A 850 10.37 92.58 67.02
N GLY A 851 9.11 92.13 67.20
CA GLY A 851 7.94 92.40 66.33
C GLY A 851 7.26 93.76 66.67
N PRO A 852 5.91 93.92 66.75
CA PRO A 852 4.83 92.91 66.85
C PRO A 852 3.50 93.22 66.06
N GLY A 853 2.43 92.44 66.30
CA GLY A 853 1.00 92.77 66.01
C GLY A 853 0.33 91.88 64.95
N GLN A 854 -0.40 90.80 65.29
CA GLN A 854 -1.83 90.71 65.71
C GLN A 854 -2.83 91.04 64.58
N GLN A 855 -3.52 90.02 64.02
CA GLN A 855 -4.87 89.50 64.40
C GLN A 855 -6.00 90.46 63.99
N TYR A 856 -7.11 90.05 63.35
CA TYR A 856 -8.03 88.92 63.59
C TYR A 856 -8.62 88.42 62.23
N GLU A 857 -8.77 87.12 61.93
CA GLU A 857 -9.88 86.18 62.30
C GLU A 857 -11.25 86.58 61.65
N TYR A 858 -12.11 85.69 61.10
CA TYR A 858 -12.22 84.21 61.19
C TYR A 858 -13.11 83.58 60.06
N GLU A 859 -12.85 82.31 59.70
CA GLU A 859 -13.79 81.17 59.39
C GLU A 859 -14.87 81.26 58.24
N ASN A 860 -15.24 80.20 57.48
CA ASN A 860 -15.23 78.74 57.72
C ASN A 860 -15.52 77.91 56.43
N GLY A 861 -15.31 76.58 56.44
CA GLY A 861 -15.79 75.59 55.43
C GLY A 861 -14.69 75.00 54.51
N ASP A 862 -13.85 74.06 54.95
CA ASP A 862 -14.06 72.60 55.14
C ASP A 862 -13.73 71.75 53.88
N VAL A 863 -12.58 71.02 53.82
CA VAL A 863 -12.36 69.57 54.17
C VAL A 863 -12.65 68.64 52.95
N ASP A 864 -11.90 67.58 52.59
CA ASP A 864 -10.70 66.86 53.10
C ASP A 864 -9.47 67.09 52.15
N ASP A 865 -8.19 67.05 52.54
CA ASP A 865 -7.37 66.06 53.27
C ASP A 865 -6.99 64.77 52.49
N SER A 866 -5.71 64.69 52.08
CA SER A 866 -4.86 63.51 52.31
C SER A 866 -3.39 63.89 52.08
N ASP A 867 -2.63 64.02 53.17
CA ASP A 867 -1.18 64.02 53.16
C ASP A 867 -0.64 62.69 52.59
N ASP A 868 0.62 62.69 52.14
CA ASP A 868 1.60 61.82 52.79
C ASP A 868 3.03 62.35 52.57
N ASP A 869 3.68 62.69 53.68
CA ASP A 869 5.12 62.85 53.76
C ASP A 869 5.79 61.49 53.50
N ASP A 870 6.76 61.43 52.57
CA ASP A 870 7.81 60.42 52.67
C ASP A 870 9.20 61.06 52.67
N ALA A 871 9.37 61.94 53.66
CA ALA A 871 10.65 62.47 54.09
C ALA A 871 11.35 61.49 55.06
N SER A 872 11.64 60.27 54.61
CA SER A 872 12.53 59.36 55.33
C SER A 872 13.45 58.57 54.39
N GLN A 873 14.68 58.28 54.84
CA GLN A 873 15.75 57.61 54.08
C GLN A 873 16.30 58.45 52.90
N SER A 874 17.44 59.15 53.00
CA SER A 874 18.56 59.01 53.92
C SER A 874 19.22 60.36 54.20
N GLY A 875 19.91 60.47 55.35
CA GLY A 875 20.64 61.67 55.76
C GLY A 875 21.93 61.92 54.97
N ALA A 876 21.85 61.96 53.64
CA ALA A 876 22.98 62.30 52.78
C ALA A 876 23.13 63.83 52.70
N SER A 877 24.25 64.35 53.20
CA SER A 877 24.62 65.76 53.02
C SER A 877 24.66 66.07 51.52
N ARG A 878 23.91 67.10 51.09
CA ARG A 878 23.81 67.47 49.67
C ARG A 878 25.14 68.07 49.22
N MET A 879 26.05 67.21 48.74
CA MET A 879 27.43 67.54 48.40
C MET A 879 27.48 68.65 47.35
N ARG A 880 28.33 69.66 47.58
CA ARG A 880 28.58 70.81 46.70
C ARG A 880 30.07 70.92 46.43
N CYS A 881 30.46 71.43 45.27
CA CYS A 881 31.86 71.71 44.99
C CYS A 881 32.39 72.79 45.93
N ILE A 882 33.20 72.40 46.92
CA ILE A 882 33.74 73.28 47.96
C ILE A 882 34.36 74.53 47.34
N LEU A 883 35.28 74.37 46.38
CA LEU A 883 35.99 75.47 45.71
C LEU A 883 35.07 76.51 45.06
N CYS A 884 33.93 76.08 44.52
CA CYS A 884 32.97 76.98 43.87
C CYS A 884 31.98 77.60 44.86
N THR A 885 31.72 76.96 46.00
CA THR A 885 30.96 77.57 47.10
C THR A 885 31.78 78.54 47.96
N THR A 886 33.09 78.35 48.10
CA THR A 886 33.96 79.29 48.83
C THR A 886 34.40 80.50 48.00
N ALA A 887 34.18 80.47 46.68
CA ALA A 887 34.34 81.62 45.79
C ALA A 887 33.05 82.47 45.67
N ALA A 888 32.00 82.13 46.43
CA ALA A 888 30.68 82.76 46.38
C ALA A 888 30.18 83.19 47.78
N THR A 889 31.08 83.72 48.59
CA THR A 889 30.84 84.40 49.88
C THR A 889 31.60 85.71 49.91
#